data_AF-A0A0K1JWD8-F1
#
_entry.id   AF-A0A0K1JWD8-F1
#
_cell.length_a   1.000
_cell.length_b   1.000
_cell.length_c   1.000
_cell.angle_alpha   90.00
_cell.angle_beta   90.00
_cell.angle_gamma   90.00
#
_symmetry.space_group_name_H-M   'P 1'
#
loop_
_entity.id
_entity.type
_entity.pdbx_description
1 polymer ?
#
loop_
_entity_poly.entity_id
_entity_poly.type
_entity_poly.pdbx_seq_one_letter_code
_entity_poly.pdbx_strand_id
1 'polypeptide(L)'
;MPGFFTLLRQALSWVGHAGRAWHRHANLRAGRRQLGNPARRGMKVAPARNWGRWPAGALALLLVLGGAALLVWHARRLGEASASTVDAAAQQQAAHVYQAALPGARFSVPSTKGISIELQANGALLMVSGLRAGPAQRVDLCHQMRDAQSGRLLPVRIGYRFADVARWVGRGRDEGVPVALRNVLLVSDGASDAMPEVQLSGTARADFADPLGEPLKLSWRGRQGTVRWLSDASLGQPAEGVSGEAGLRQQGWLMWDTQALRIERRASGACPQAGELVVQLFQTNGGAGGAAATPGAGKSLVVAFPARGKAVSAWLPAGDYTIPAKAGPALEDESLFDALLARGLVQLDADGGIQAAPRDLALWRSAPDSARAADLARWQFVRLDDEDRSLLKRLYRQADGVYVRQQIDIFNSERRLLAWRVPDEGAAADGGLEWRASAGGSPLPAGPSMPPLVARLFADLPQGWAPWSRVLQWPAALARQPLRLTLDLPGPASGGERLRLMLLGRASAANGAALRADPACSGRACSRPDDAQILTLTLQAGARSVALDVQPLIPSSSAAAADQQYRHLRVNSGRMVWQRLPDPLRAPVGTAARNDAAAAAVQVAGMGANPGAAAFNKGQGAAIAAVRLQDRNGTLLWADGASTAAARDAGLATMLGLAPGHASSIAGMLARLPQGGEARLTLDLPLQALSQRILDCAGMRHGRWDGATCSATREIPAGRRAGLVILDAENGDILAAAGAGTGEANGANWAEIRDFDRANPARSPLRLPALQHDGGAHQSPGSTFKVVTALGLEMAARKDGQMDAMLGGLPLAALNGVARQRGFAFETSAASYPAATAASAHQARITNYREQGLDRRAQEGRLGLAQAMTYSLNTWFAWAAELSDRSLFGRAEGGAPDLQALEPGALDGVRPIVAAARLLGFEQPLRLDGGLLPPDFNWQAYDALQSTPAHMDPIHTRHELRQMAIGLRMQATPLQMALASAAVGQGRVVVPRLLLQLDGKEAHNEAGARLEMRLDRIRAGMKGVVERGTAATAFGGAALTTLKPGLYGKTGTAPVSEQEGTVWFTGWLEPGSLPKQQRRLAFAVFVSHSPGSGGEHAAPVLAAILASLANQNVEKRGK
;
A
#
# COMPACT_ATOMS: atom_id res chain seq x y z
N MET A 1 -26.53 -2.38 76.09
CA MET A 1 -25.46 -1.49 76.56
C MET A 1 -24.76 -0.85 75.36
N PRO A 2 -25.16 0.37 75.00
CA PRO A 2 -24.46 1.22 74.03
C PRO A 2 -23.36 2.01 74.76
N GLY A 3 -22.16 2.19 74.17
CA GLY A 3 -21.17 3.08 74.79
C GLY A 3 -19.69 2.93 74.45
N PHE A 4 -19.25 1.94 73.69
CA PHE A 4 -17.81 1.76 73.42
C PHE A 4 -17.38 1.93 71.94
N PHE A 5 -18.32 1.90 70.99
CA PHE A 5 -18.06 2.13 69.56
C PHE A 5 -18.16 3.61 69.13
N THR A 6 -18.50 4.52 70.04
CA THR A 6 -18.68 5.95 69.75
C THR A 6 -17.41 6.78 69.98
N LEU A 7 -16.40 6.26 70.67
CA LEU A 7 -15.12 6.96 70.92
C LEU A 7 -14.03 6.63 69.87
N LEU A 8 -14.10 5.50 69.16
CA LEU A 8 -13.14 5.16 68.10
C LEU A 8 -13.48 5.82 66.74
N ARG A 9 -14.73 6.28 66.55
CA ARG A 9 -15.17 7.07 65.38
C ARG A 9 -14.87 8.57 65.49
N GLN A 10 -14.48 9.09 66.67
CA GLN A 10 -14.11 10.50 66.86
C GLN A 10 -12.60 10.78 66.75
N ALA A 11 -11.74 9.75 66.74
CA ALA A 11 -10.29 9.92 66.54
C ALA A 11 -9.85 9.86 65.06
N LEU A 12 -10.67 9.32 64.16
CA LEU A 12 -10.38 9.22 62.71
C LEU A 12 -11.00 10.37 61.88
N SER A 13 -11.75 11.28 62.49
CA SER A 13 -12.29 12.50 61.86
C SER A 13 -11.40 13.74 62.01
N TRP A 14 -10.28 13.67 62.73
CA TRP A 14 -9.33 14.79 62.92
C TRP A 14 -8.17 14.83 61.91
N VAL A 15 -7.95 13.77 61.11
CA VAL A 15 -6.98 13.78 59.99
C VAL A 15 -7.64 14.27 58.68
N GLY A 16 -8.96 14.44 58.67
CA GLY A 16 -9.74 14.90 57.52
C GLY A 16 -9.85 16.42 57.33
N HIS A 17 -9.27 17.26 58.20
CA HIS A 17 -9.46 18.73 58.15
C HIS A 17 -8.17 19.58 58.17
N ALA A 18 -6.97 19.00 58.03
CA ALA A 18 -5.71 19.75 57.93
C ALA A 18 -5.07 19.78 56.51
N GLY A 19 -5.75 19.24 55.48
CA GLY A 19 -5.25 19.21 54.09
C GLY A 19 -5.98 20.14 53.10
N ARG A 20 -6.95 20.94 53.55
CA ARG A 20 -7.84 21.74 52.69
C ARG A 20 -7.58 23.26 52.72
N ALA A 21 -6.42 23.71 53.19
CA ALA A 21 -6.10 25.15 53.26
C ALA A 21 -4.73 25.57 52.69
N TRP A 22 -4.04 24.75 51.87
CA TRP A 22 -2.73 25.14 51.29
C TRP A 22 -2.59 25.01 49.77
N HIS A 23 -3.69 24.92 49.02
CA HIS A 23 -3.67 25.00 47.54
C HIS A 23 -4.78 25.89 46.97
N ARG A 24 -5.00 27.06 47.59
CA ARG A 24 -5.68 28.21 46.96
C ARG A 24 -4.88 29.49 47.19
N HIS A 25 -3.74 29.62 46.50
CA HIS A 25 -3.09 30.93 46.23
C HIS A 25 -1.88 30.76 45.29
N ALA A 26 -2.08 30.35 44.03
CA ALA A 26 -1.05 30.51 42.98
C ALA A 26 -1.59 30.33 41.53
N ASN A 27 -2.82 30.76 41.24
CA ASN A 27 -3.32 30.85 39.86
C ASN A 27 -4.25 32.05 39.70
N LEU A 28 -3.70 33.26 39.81
CA LEU A 28 -4.30 34.50 39.30
C LEU A 28 -3.18 35.43 38.85
N ARG A 29 -2.96 35.49 37.52
CA ARG A 29 -2.54 36.63 36.68
C ARG A 29 -1.73 36.14 35.47
N ALA A 30 -2.42 35.56 34.49
CA ALA A 30 -1.96 35.54 33.12
C ALA A 30 -3.20 35.56 32.21
N GLY A 31 -3.56 36.74 31.72
CA GLY A 31 -4.72 36.87 30.83
C GLY A 31 -5.16 38.31 30.63
N ARG A 32 -4.39 39.08 29.85
CA ARG A 32 -4.93 40.10 28.94
C ARG A 32 -3.82 40.63 28.03
N ARG A 33 -3.81 40.15 26.78
CA ARG A 33 -3.28 40.88 25.62
C ARG A 33 -4.33 41.91 25.24
N GLN A 34 -3.96 43.18 25.17
CA GLN A 34 -4.69 44.20 24.43
C GLN A 34 -3.75 44.80 23.39
N LEU A 35 -4.25 44.84 22.16
CA LEU A 35 -3.65 45.47 20.99
C LEU A 35 -3.52 46.99 21.19
N GLY A 36 -2.43 47.59 20.71
CA GLY A 36 -2.27 49.04 20.66
C GLY A 36 -0.93 49.49 20.07
N ASN A 37 -1.01 50.18 18.95
CA ASN A 37 0.07 50.82 18.16
C ASN A 37 0.96 51.78 18.99
N PRO A 38 2.21 52.11 18.56
CA PRO A 38 3.11 52.94 19.33
C PRO A 38 2.82 54.42 19.10
N ALA A 39 2.63 55.19 20.17
CA ALA A 39 2.72 56.64 20.12
C ALA A 39 3.45 57.17 21.35
N ARG A 40 4.50 57.94 21.05
CA ARG A 40 5.31 58.75 21.95
C ARG A 40 4.47 59.51 22.98
N ARG A 41 4.92 59.53 24.23
CA ARG A 41 5.30 60.76 24.95
C ARG A 41 5.76 60.41 26.36
N GLY A 42 6.74 61.19 26.81
CA GLY A 42 7.63 60.85 27.89
C GLY A 42 7.07 61.15 29.27
N MET A 43 7.83 60.73 30.27
CA MET A 43 7.77 61.38 31.56
C MET A 43 9.16 61.50 32.17
N LYS A 44 9.37 62.69 32.72
CA LYS A 44 10.62 63.29 33.15
C LYS A 44 11.12 62.65 34.43
N VAL A 45 12.44 62.54 34.50
CA VAL A 45 13.22 62.29 35.70
C VAL A 45 13.19 63.55 36.57
N ALA A 46 13.06 63.38 37.88
CA ALA A 46 13.58 64.33 38.86
C ALA A 46 14.28 63.56 39.99
N PRO A 47 15.47 63.99 40.44
CA PRO A 47 16.35 63.18 41.27
C PRO A 47 16.28 63.60 42.75
N ALA A 48 16.57 62.66 43.65
CA ALA A 48 17.00 62.99 45.00
C ALA A 48 18.32 62.27 45.28
N ARG A 49 19.34 63.11 45.34
CA ARG A 49 20.74 62.85 45.65
C ARG A 49 20.85 62.74 47.18
N ASN A 50 21.48 61.70 47.72
CA ASN A 50 22.42 61.92 48.81
C ASN A 50 23.42 60.78 48.99
N TRP A 51 24.67 61.23 49.11
CA TRP A 51 25.89 60.47 49.28
C TRP A 51 26.09 60.04 50.72
N GLY A 52 26.80 58.92 50.88
CA GLY A 52 27.78 58.78 51.95
C GLY A 52 27.57 57.60 52.90
N ARG A 53 28.13 56.44 52.54
CA ARG A 53 29.15 55.73 53.35
C ARG A 53 29.64 54.46 52.63
N TRP A 54 30.95 54.37 52.55
CA TRP A 54 31.85 53.35 51.98
C TRP A 54 31.80 52.03 52.78
N PRO A 55 32.62 50.98 52.51
CA PRO A 55 33.22 50.44 51.28
C PRO A 55 32.87 48.94 51.12
N ALA A 56 31.71 48.47 51.61
CA ALA A 56 31.29 47.06 51.43
C ALA A 56 30.58 46.82 50.09
N GLY A 57 29.97 47.87 49.53
CA GLY A 57 29.26 47.80 48.26
C GLY A 57 30.18 47.59 47.05
N ALA A 58 31.41 48.08 47.07
CA ALA A 58 32.34 47.94 45.93
C ALA A 58 32.82 46.50 45.74
N LEU A 59 33.05 45.75 46.83
CA LEU A 59 33.46 44.35 46.75
C LEU A 59 32.28 43.45 46.36
N ALA A 60 31.08 43.73 46.87
CA ALA A 60 29.85 43.04 46.44
C ALA A 60 29.52 43.34 44.97
N LEU A 61 29.72 44.59 44.51
CA LEU A 61 29.53 44.93 43.11
C LEU A 61 30.59 44.27 42.22
N LEU A 62 31.85 44.14 42.66
CA LEU A 62 32.89 43.44 41.90
C LEU A 62 32.67 41.92 41.85
N LEU A 63 32.14 41.30 42.91
CA LEU A 63 31.78 39.87 42.92
C LEU A 63 30.50 39.61 42.12
N VAL A 64 29.52 40.51 42.14
CA VAL A 64 28.31 40.42 41.32
C VAL A 64 28.62 40.73 39.87
N LEU A 65 29.49 41.69 39.55
CA LEU A 65 29.95 41.97 38.19
C LEU A 65 30.89 40.89 37.68
N GLY A 66 31.74 40.31 38.53
CA GLY A 66 32.59 39.17 38.21
C GLY A 66 31.79 37.90 37.98
N GLY A 67 30.77 37.64 38.82
CA GLY A 67 29.81 36.55 38.66
C GLY A 67 28.88 36.74 37.45
N ALA A 68 28.44 37.97 37.19
CA ALA A 68 27.66 38.31 35.99
C ALA A 68 28.53 38.24 34.72
N ALA A 69 29.80 38.64 34.77
CA ALA A 69 30.72 38.49 33.66
C ALA A 69 31.05 37.01 33.42
N LEU A 70 31.22 36.20 34.47
CA LEU A 70 31.36 34.74 34.35
C LEU A 70 30.09 34.11 33.81
N LEU A 71 28.90 34.50 34.26
CA LEU A 71 27.63 34.01 33.75
C LEU A 71 27.36 34.46 32.31
N VAL A 72 27.71 35.69 31.95
CA VAL A 72 27.61 36.19 30.56
C VAL A 72 28.66 35.54 29.68
N TRP A 73 29.86 35.28 30.18
CA TRP A 73 30.91 34.56 29.45
C TRP A 73 30.56 33.08 29.31
N HIS A 74 29.99 32.44 30.34
CA HIS A 74 29.49 31.06 30.26
C HIS A 74 28.24 30.97 29.39
N ALA A 75 27.33 31.95 29.44
CA ALA A 75 26.15 32.03 28.58
C ALA A 75 26.51 32.38 27.14
N ARG A 76 27.58 33.14 26.91
CA ARG A 76 28.14 33.38 25.56
C ARG A 76 28.89 32.15 25.06
N ARG A 77 29.65 31.44 25.88
CA ARG A 77 30.27 30.14 25.49
C ARG A 77 29.25 29.04 25.28
N LEU A 78 28.18 28.99 26.07
CA LEU A 78 27.03 28.10 25.84
C LEU A 78 26.24 28.56 24.61
N GLY A 79 26.11 29.87 24.37
CA GLY A 79 25.50 30.42 23.15
C GLY A 79 26.32 30.17 21.88
N GLU A 80 27.66 30.15 21.97
CA GLU A 80 28.58 29.81 20.88
C GLU A 80 28.65 28.29 20.67
N ALA A 81 28.50 27.48 21.72
CA ALA A 81 28.34 26.02 21.62
C ALA A 81 26.92 25.59 21.20
N SER A 82 25.92 26.46 21.39
CA SER A 82 24.52 26.25 20.99
C SER A 82 24.12 27.07 19.75
N ALA A 83 25.09 27.65 19.05
CA ALA A 83 24.88 28.34 17.77
C ALA A 83 24.59 27.36 16.61
N SER A 84 24.15 26.13 16.91
CA SER A 84 23.44 25.32 15.94
C SER A 84 22.00 25.83 15.88
N THR A 85 21.63 26.46 14.77
CA THR A 85 20.21 26.67 14.45
C THR A 85 19.45 25.34 14.55
N VAL A 86 18.15 25.38 14.82
CA VAL A 86 17.30 24.16 14.87
C VAL A 86 17.47 23.32 13.59
N ASP A 87 17.78 23.98 12.48
CA ASP A 87 18.02 23.33 11.19
C ASP A 87 19.41 22.67 11.11
N ALA A 88 20.46 23.27 11.69
CA ALA A 88 21.78 22.66 11.78
C ALA A 88 21.78 21.38 12.65
N ALA A 89 21.06 21.38 13.77
CA ALA A 89 20.91 20.20 14.62
C ALA A 89 20.13 19.08 13.90
N ALA A 90 19.08 19.44 13.15
CA ALA A 90 18.31 18.49 12.35
C ALA A 90 19.13 17.91 11.18
N GLN A 91 19.96 18.72 10.53
CA GLN A 91 20.88 18.28 9.48
C GLN A 91 21.92 17.29 10.02
N GLN A 92 22.53 17.58 11.19
CA GLN A 92 23.45 16.65 11.84
C GLN A 92 22.79 15.30 12.18
N GLN A 93 21.55 15.32 12.69
CA GLN A 93 20.83 14.09 12.99
C GLN A 93 20.52 13.28 11.73
N ALA A 94 20.12 13.94 10.63
CA ALA A 94 19.85 13.28 9.36
C ALA A 94 21.11 12.65 8.73
N ALA A 95 22.29 13.26 8.94
CA ALA A 95 23.57 12.74 8.46
C ALA A 95 24.07 11.50 9.23
N HIS A 96 23.53 11.21 10.42
CA HIS A 96 24.00 10.11 11.27
C HIS A 96 23.89 8.73 10.60
N VAL A 97 22.94 8.55 9.66
CA VAL A 97 22.79 7.30 8.90
C VAL A 97 24.05 6.93 8.10
N TYR A 98 24.85 7.91 7.69
CA TYR A 98 26.07 7.71 6.91
C TYR A 98 27.32 7.48 7.75
N GLN A 99 27.23 7.56 9.09
CA GLN A 99 28.37 7.50 9.99
C GLN A 99 29.20 6.21 9.85
N ALA A 100 28.55 5.08 9.56
CA ALA A 100 29.25 3.82 9.32
C ALA A 100 29.94 3.74 7.94
N ALA A 101 29.51 4.53 6.97
CA ALA A 101 30.03 4.51 5.60
C ALA A 101 31.14 5.55 5.37
N LEU A 102 30.93 6.79 5.83
CA LEU A 102 31.83 7.93 5.59
C LEU A 102 31.99 8.78 6.86
N PRO A 103 32.62 8.24 7.93
CA PRO A 103 32.77 8.95 9.19
C PRO A 103 33.56 10.25 9.02
N GLY A 104 33.04 11.36 9.53
CA GLY A 104 33.70 12.67 9.48
C GLY A 104 33.59 13.42 8.15
N ALA A 105 32.97 12.82 7.12
CA ALA A 105 32.81 13.47 5.82
C ALA A 105 31.84 14.67 5.90
N ARG A 106 32.08 15.65 5.04
CA ARG A 106 31.26 16.85 4.87
C ARG A 106 30.79 16.91 3.42
N PHE A 107 29.55 17.30 3.22
CA PHE A 107 28.96 17.38 1.88
C PHE A 107 27.81 18.38 1.86
N SER A 108 27.47 18.88 0.67
CA SER A 108 26.34 19.81 0.48
C SER A 108 25.33 19.21 -0.49
N VAL A 109 24.07 19.13 -0.06
CA VAL A 109 22.97 18.66 -0.90
C VAL A 109 22.43 19.86 -1.70
N PRO A 110 22.55 19.85 -3.04
CA PRO A 110 22.17 21.00 -3.85
C PRO A 110 20.65 21.15 -3.93
N SER A 111 20.18 22.40 -3.93
CA SER A 111 18.78 22.76 -4.21
C SER A 111 18.42 22.67 -5.69
N THR A 112 19.43 22.65 -6.58
CA THR A 112 19.26 22.51 -8.02
C THR A 112 18.98 21.07 -8.42
N LYS A 113 18.09 20.88 -9.40
CA LYS A 113 17.82 19.56 -9.99
C LYS A 113 19.05 19.06 -10.75
N GLY A 114 19.38 17.78 -10.61
CA GLY A 114 20.52 17.18 -11.30
C GLY A 114 21.15 16.03 -10.52
N ILE A 115 22.27 15.56 -11.04
CA ILE A 115 23.09 14.50 -10.45
C ILE A 115 24.46 15.09 -10.15
N SER A 116 24.98 14.83 -8.95
CA SER A 116 26.35 15.21 -8.59
C SER A 116 27.04 14.11 -7.81
N ILE A 117 28.36 14.02 -7.98
CA ILE A 117 29.23 13.09 -7.25
C ILE A 117 30.24 13.93 -6.49
N GLU A 118 30.37 13.67 -5.19
CA GLU A 118 31.37 14.29 -4.33
C GLU A 118 32.32 13.21 -3.80
N LEU A 119 33.61 13.33 -4.14
CA LEU A 119 34.65 12.42 -3.67
C LEU A 119 35.01 12.72 -2.22
N GLN A 120 35.19 11.68 -1.42
CA GLN A 120 35.54 11.74 -0.01
C GLN A 120 36.77 10.87 0.25
N ALA A 121 37.50 11.11 1.34
CA ALA A 121 38.73 10.37 1.63
C ALA A 121 38.53 8.84 1.70
N ASN A 122 37.35 8.38 2.12
CA ASN A 122 37.02 6.97 2.30
C ASN A 122 35.87 6.50 1.39
N GLY A 123 35.58 7.21 0.30
CA GLY A 123 34.55 6.80 -0.66
C GLY A 123 33.99 7.95 -1.50
N ALA A 124 32.75 7.81 -1.95
CA ALA A 124 32.06 8.86 -2.71
C ALA A 124 30.60 9.01 -2.28
N LEU A 125 30.05 10.21 -2.46
CA LEU A 125 28.63 10.51 -2.30
C LEU A 125 28.01 10.81 -3.65
N LEU A 126 26.94 10.11 -3.99
CA LEU A 126 26.07 10.39 -5.12
C LEU A 126 24.83 11.12 -4.64
N MET A 127 24.52 12.26 -5.24
CA MET A 127 23.34 13.04 -4.95
C MET A 127 22.45 13.14 -6.19
N VAL A 128 21.21 12.68 -6.05
CA VAL A 128 20.19 12.69 -7.10
C VAL A 128 19.05 13.62 -6.66
N SER A 129 19.06 14.84 -7.20
CA SER A 129 18.15 15.92 -6.83
C SER A 129 17.08 16.14 -7.91
N GLY A 130 15.80 15.98 -7.56
CA GLY A 130 14.69 16.36 -8.44
C GLY A 130 14.52 15.54 -9.72
N LEU A 131 15.13 14.35 -9.81
CA LEU A 131 14.87 13.37 -10.85
C LEU A 131 13.69 12.46 -10.44
N ARG A 132 12.91 12.01 -11.42
CA ARG A 132 11.85 11.01 -11.20
C ARG A 132 12.35 9.63 -11.59
N ALA A 133 12.08 8.65 -10.73
CA ALA A 133 12.33 7.26 -11.02
C ALA A 133 11.22 6.70 -11.94
N GLY A 134 11.60 6.10 -13.05
CA GLY A 134 10.71 5.35 -13.93
C GLY A 134 10.29 3.99 -13.35
N PRO A 135 9.52 3.18 -14.09
CA PRO A 135 9.13 1.85 -13.67
C PRO A 135 10.37 0.94 -13.51
N ALA A 136 10.40 0.16 -12.44
CA ALA A 136 11.49 -0.78 -12.18
C ALA A 136 11.31 -2.06 -13.02
N GLN A 137 12.28 -2.37 -13.86
CA GLN A 137 12.34 -3.61 -14.64
C GLN A 137 13.07 -4.69 -13.86
N ARG A 138 12.56 -5.92 -13.90
CA ARG A 138 13.09 -7.06 -13.12
C ARG A 138 13.61 -8.14 -14.07
N VAL A 139 14.82 -8.62 -13.80
CA VAL A 139 15.43 -9.73 -14.54
C VAL A 139 15.80 -10.83 -13.55
N ASP A 140 15.09 -11.95 -13.65
CA ASP A 140 15.46 -13.17 -12.93
C ASP A 140 16.78 -13.72 -13.50
N LEU A 141 17.82 -13.76 -12.66
CA LEU A 141 19.14 -14.15 -13.12
C LEU A 141 19.25 -15.64 -13.43
N CYS A 142 18.41 -16.50 -12.83
CA CYS A 142 18.39 -17.92 -13.12
C CYS A 142 17.89 -18.18 -14.54
N HIS A 143 16.89 -17.42 -14.99
CA HIS A 143 16.39 -17.50 -16.37
C HIS A 143 17.35 -16.84 -17.39
N GLN A 144 18.32 -16.06 -16.90
CA GLN A 144 19.34 -15.41 -17.72
C GLN A 144 20.62 -16.27 -17.87
N MET A 145 20.80 -17.30 -17.04
CA MET A 145 21.96 -18.18 -17.14
C MET A 145 21.95 -18.97 -18.44
N ARG A 146 23.13 -19.12 -19.05
CA ARG A 146 23.32 -20.02 -20.20
C ARG A 146 23.18 -21.47 -19.77
N ASP A 147 23.69 -21.79 -18.59
CA ASP A 147 23.54 -23.06 -17.89
C ASP A 147 23.53 -22.78 -16.38
N ALA A 148 22.61 -23.42 -15.66
CA ALA A 148 22.38 -23.20 -14.25
C ALA A 148 23.55 -23.66 -13.37
N GLN A 149 24.30 -24.69 -13.78
CA GLN A 149 25.44 -25.20 -13.00
C GLN A 149 26.62 -24.24 -13.04
N SER A 150 26.89 -23.65 -14.22
CA SER A 150 28.00 -22.71 -14.38
C SER A 150 27.76 -21.34 -13.72
N GLY A 151 26.49 -20.96 -13.48
CA GLY A 151 26.12 -19.61 -13.06
C GLY A 151 26.45 -18.50 -14.07
N ARG A 152 26.95 -18.86 -15.27
CA ARG A 152 27.40 -17.92 -16.29
C ARG A 152 26.20 -17.32 -17.01
N LEU A 153 26.13 -16.00 -17.00
CA LEU A 153 25.04 -15.26 -17.62
C LEU A 153 25.16 -15.24 -19.15
N LEU A 154 24.02 -15.38 -19.84
CA LEU A 154 23.84 -14.72 -21.12
C LEU A 154 23.81 -13.21 -20.87
N PRO A 155 24.46 -12.38 -21.70
CA PRO A 155 24.55 -10.97 -21.39
C PRO A 155 23.18 -10.30 -21.29
N VAL A 156 22.93 -9.59 -20.19
CA VAL A 156 21.77 -8.70 -20.07
C VAL A 156 22.10 -7.42 -20.81
N ARG A 157 21.22 -7.01 -21.71
CA ARG A 157 21.41 -5.87 -22.62
C ARG A 157 20.39 -4.80 -22.29
N ILE A 158 20.85 -3.60 -21.96
CA ILE A 158 20.03 -2.49 -21.46
C ILE A 158 20.33 -1.24 -22.30
N GLY A 159 19.30 -0.47 -22.65
CA GLY A 159 19.46 0.78 -23.40
C GLY A 159 19.52 0.60 -24.92
N TYR A 160 19.18 -0.58 -25.44
CA TYR A 160 19.18 -0.85 -26.88
C TYR A 160 17.84 -0.48 -27.54
N ARG A 161 17.84 -0.30 -28.87
CA ARG A 161 16.61 -0.09 -29.64
C ARG A 161 16.19 -1.36 -30.36
N PHE A 162 14.91 -1.44 -30.73
CA PHE A 162 14.41 -2.61 -31.45
C PHE A 162 15.12 -2.81 -32.81
N ALA A 163 15.53 -1.73 -33.48
CA ALA A 163 16.28 -1.81 -34.73
C ALA A 163 17.62 -2.55 -34.59
N ASP A 164 18.28 -2.45 -33.42
CA ASP A 164 19.52 -3.19 -33.14
C ASP A 164 19.25 -4.68 -32.99
N VAL A 165 18.20 -5.03 -32.24
CA VAL A 165 17.75 -6.41 -32.08
C VAL A 165 17.38 -7.03 -33.44
N ALA A 166 16.61 -6.31 -34.26
CA ALA A 166 16.23 -6.77 -35.60
C ALA A 166 17.46 -7.02 -36.49
N ARG A 167 18.47 -6.14 -36.43
CA ARG A 167 19.74 -6.31 -37.16
C ARG A 167 20.51 -7.54 -36.70
N TRP A 168 20.54 -7.81 -35.39
CA TRP A 168 21.19 -9.01 -34.85
C TRP A 168 20.49 -10.29 -35.31
N VAL A 169 19.16 -10.32 -35.27
CA VAL A 169 18.37 -11.47 -35.75
C VAL A 169 18.53 -11.68 -37.25
N GLY A 170 18.64 -10.60 -38.03
CA GLY A 170 18.97 -10.65 -39.46
C GLY A 170 20.33 -11.30 -39.70
N ARG A 171 21.40 -10.75 -39.11
CA ARG A 171 22.76 -11.31 -39.25
C ARG A 171 22.86 -12.76 -38.80
N GLY A 172 22.27 -13.12 -37.66
CA GLY A 172 22.29 -14.51 -37.20
C GLY A 172 21.54 -15.47 -38.12
N ARG A 173 20.54 -14.99 -38.88
CA ARG A 173 19.90 -15.78 -39.94
C ARG A 173 20.86 -15.95 -41.12
N ASP A 174 21.51 -14.89 -41.55
CA ASP A 174 22.42 -14.91 -42.70
C ASP A 174 23.68 -15.76 -42.43
N GLU A 175 24.17 -15.73 -41.20
CA GLU A 175 25.35 -16.48 -40.72
C GLU A 175 25.01 -17.90 -40.24
N GLY A 176 23.73 -18.27 -40.15
CA GLY A 176 23.28 -19.57 -39.61
C GLY A 176 23.53 -19.76 -38.10
N VAL A 177 23.89 -18.70 -37.37
CA VAL A 177 24.17 -18.74 -35.92
C VAL A 177 23.04 -18.03 -35.15
N PRO A 178 22.22 -18.74 -34.36
CA PRO A 178 21.16 -18.11 -33.57
C PRO A 178 21.71 -17.11 -32.55
N VAL A 179 21.23 -15.87 -32.59
CA VAL A 179 21.55 -14.88 -31.55
C VAL A 179 20.75 -15.20 -30.29
N ALA A 180 21.44 -15.48 -29.19
CA ALA A 180 20.80 -15.63 -27.88
C ALA A 180 20.30 -14.26 -27.36
N LEU A 181 19.01 -14.02 -27.53
CA LEU A 181 18.29 -12.86 -27.01
C LEU A 181 17.50 -13.30 -25.78
N ARG A 182 17.83 -12.72 -24.63
CA ARG A 182 17.02 -12.82 -23.41
C ARG A 182 17.00 -11.52 -22.66
N ASN A 183 15.82 -11.13 -22.17
CA ASN A 183 15.56 -9.94 -21.35
C ASN A 183 16.32 -8.70 -21.84
N VAL A 184 16.17 -8.34 -23.13
CA VAL A 184 16.72 -7.08 -23.64
C VAL A 184 15.80 -5.94 -23.21
N LEU A 185 16.34 -4.98 -22.47
CA LEU A 185 15.63 -3.81 -21.96
C LEU A 185 15.78 -2.67 -22.96
N LEU A 186 14.69 -2.38 -23.66
CA LEU A 186 14.64 -1.46 -24.79
C LEU A 186 14.33 -0.02 -24.37
N VAL A 187 14.90 0.92 -25.11
CA VAL A 187 14.46 2.32 -25.14
C VAL A 187 13.75 2.64 -26.46
N SER A 188 12.91 3.66 -26.43
CA SER A 188 12.21 4.22 -27.58
C SER A 188 13.15 5.01 -28.50
N ASP A 189 12.70 5.23 -29.73
CA ASP A 189 13.37 6.12 -30.68
C ASP A 189 13.00 7.57 -30.30
N GLY A 190 13.94 8.43 -29.85
CA GLY A 190 13.63 9.81 -29.41
C GLY A 190 14.47 10.38 -28.27
N ALA A 191 13.86 11.12 -27.33
CA ALA A 191 14.53 11.93 -26.27
C ALA A 191 15.56 11.17 -25.38
N SER A 192 15.50 9.84 -25.37
CA SER A 192 16.48 8.94 -24.76
C SER A 192 17.61 8.53 -25.72
N ASP A 193 17.81 9.26 -26.82
CA ASP A 193 18.84 8.99 -27.82
C ASP A 193 20.26 9.02 -27.24
N ALA A 194 20.44 9.70 -26.11
CA ALA A 194 21.67 9.76 -25.33
C ALA A 194 21.89 8.55 -24.39
N MET A 195 20.88 7.69 -24.17
CA MET A 195 20.98 6.52 -23.30
C MET A 195 22.17 5.64 -23.71
N PRO A 196 23.13 5.39 -22.80
CA PRO A 196 24.23 4.47 -23.08
C PRO A 196 23.73 3.03 -23.26
N GLU A 197 24.34 2.32 -24.21
CA GLU A 197 24.19 0.88 -24.34
C GLU A 197 24.97 0.20 -23.20
N VAL A 198 24.30 -0.63 -22.41
CA VAL A 198 24.90 -1.31 -21.25
C VAL A 198 24.77 -2.81 -21.40
N GLN A 199 25.85 -3.51 -21.09
CA GLN A 199 25.90 -4.96 -21.06
C GLN A 199 26.41 -5.45 -19.71
N LEU A 200 25.65 -6.34 -19.08
CA LEU A 200 26.02 -7.04 -17.84
C LEU A 200 26.33 -8.50 -18.15
N SER A 201 27.46 -8.98 -17.65
CA SER A 201 27.97 -10.33 -17.89
C SER A 201 28.77 -10.84 -16.69
N GLY A 202 29.20 -12.10 -16.74
CA GLY A 202 29.97 -12.75 -15.68
C GLY A 202 29.20 -13.90 -15.03
N THR A 203 29.61 -14.26 -13.82
CA THR A 203 29.06 -15.37 -13.04
C THR A 203 28.17 -14.84 -11.92
N ALA A 204 26.89 -15.22 -11.92
CA ALA A 204 25.95 -14.78 -10.91
C ALA A 204 25.81 -15.82 -9.78
N ARG A 205 26.24 -15.44 -8.56
CA ARG A 205 26.16 -16.24 -7.33
C ARG A 205 25.49 -15.50 -6.17
N ALA A 206 24.99 -16.19 -5.15
CA ALA A 206 24.26 -15.59 -4.02
C ALA A 206 25.14 -14.78 -3.04
N ASP A 207 26.46 -14.80 -3.22
CA ASP A 207 27.48 -14.13 -2.41
C ASP A 207 27.69 -12.64 -2.78
N PHE A 208 26.82 -12.04 -3.58
CA PHE A 208 26.95 -10.64 -4.01
C PHE A 208 26.94 -9.61 -2.87
N ALA A 209 26.56 -10.01 -1.65
CA ALA A 209 26.66 -9.21 -0.43
C ALA A 209 28.05 -9.24 0.23
N ASP A 210 28.87 -10.21 -0.13
CA ASP A 210 30.23 -10.40 0.37
C ASP A 210 31.19 -9.46 -0.37
N PRO A 211 31.94 -8.60 0.34
CA PRO A 211 33.01 -7.79 -0.25
C PRO A 211 34.08 -8.61 -1.00
N LEU A 212 34.24 -9.90 -0.68
CA LEU A 212 35.19 -10.81 -1.32
C LEU A 212 34.62 -11.58 -2.52
N GLY A 213 33.30 -11.54 -2.75
CA GLY A 213 32.67 -12.22 -3.89
C GLY A 213 33.17 -11.70 -5.25
N GLU A 214 32.90 -12.42 -6.34
CA GLU A 214 33.22 -11.93 -7.68
C GLU A 214 32.13 -10.95 -8.16
N PRO A 215 32.48 -9.69 -8.54
CA PRO A 215 31.49 -8.75 -9.08
C PRO A 215 31.07 -9.16 -10.50
N LEU A 216 29.82 -8.84 -10.86
CA LEU A 216 29.40 -8.89 -12.26
C LEU A 216 30.17 -7.83 -13.07
N LYS A 217 30.52 -8.17 -14.30
CA LYS A 217 31.16 -7.26 -15.24
C LYS A 217 30.09 -6.44 -15.96
N LEU A 218 30.17 -5.12 -15.80
CA LEU A 218 29.35 -4.14 -16.52
C LEU A 218 30.23 -3.42 -17.54
N SER A 219 29.74 -3.29 -18.77
CA SER A 219 30.36 -2.47 -19.81
C SER A 219 29.33 -1.50 -20.37
N TRP A 220 29.75 -0.28 -20.71
CA TRP A 220 28.89 0.71 -21.35
C TRP A 220 29.51 1.30 -22.62
N ARG A 221 28.64 1.76 -23.51
CA ARG A 221 28.98 2.58 -24.67
C ARG A 221 27.95 3.69 -24.83
N GLY A 222 28.37 4.92 -24.55
CA GLY A 222 27.63 6.14 -24.86
C GLY A 222 27.84 6.58 -26.31
N ARG A 223 26.91 7.40 -26.82
CA ARG A 223 27.01 8.00 -28.17
C ARG A 223 27.83 9.30 -28.14
N GLN A 224 27.60 10.13 -27.13
CA GLN A 224 28.26 11.43 -26.90
C GLN A 224 28.27 11.73 -25.39
N GLY A 225 29.16 12.64 -24.96
CA GLY A 225 29.26 13.05 -23.56
C GLY A 225 30.04 12.07 -22.66
N THR A 226 30.30 12.50 -21.42
CA THR A 226 30.98 11.67 -20.43
C THR A 226 29.95 10.85 -19.67
N VAL A 227 30.05 9.53 -19.76
CA VAL A 227 29.28 8.60 -18.93
C VAL A 227 30.09 8.28 -17.68
N ARG A 228 29.43 8.28 -16.52
CA ARG A 228 30.06 7.97 -15.22
C ARG A 228 29.39 6.76 -14.60
N TRP A 229 30.17 5.86 -14.03
CA TRP A 229 29.69 4.69 -13.29
C TRP A 229 30.22 4.73 -11.86
N LEU A 230 29.32 4.59 -10.89
CA LEU A 230 29.66 4.44 -9.47
C LEU A 230 28.91 3.25 -8.88
N SER A 231 29.63 2.33 -8.23
CA SER A 231 29.04 1.12 -7.64
C SER A 231 29.74 0.72 -6.34
N ASP A 232 29.17 -0.25 -5.64
CA ASP A 232 29.82 -0.91 -4.51
C ASP A 232 31.06 -1.75 -4.86
N ALA A 233 31.33 -1.98 -6.15
CA ALA A 233 32.58 -2.57 -6.62
C ALA A 233 33.61 -1.51 -7.05
N SER A 234 33.25 -0.23 -7.02
CA SER A 234 34.10 0.87 -7.52
C SER A 234 35.16 1.36 -6.52
N LEU A 235 35.17 0.82 -5.31
CA LEU A 235 36.05 1.27 -4.21
C LEU A 235 35.91 2.78 -3.93
N GLY A 236 34.73 3.35 -4.18
CA GLY A 236 34.46 4.77 -3.97
C GLY A 236 35.07 5.69 -5.01
N GLN A 237 35.49 5.16 -6.17
CA GLN A 237 36.04 5.93 -7.28
C GLN A 237 35.16 5.75 -8.53
N PRO A 238 34.55 6.82 -9.06
CA PRO A 238 33.74 6.71 -10.26
C PRO A 238 34.61 6.38 -11.48
N ALA A 239 34.17 5.46 -12.31
CA ALA A 239 34.77 5.21 -13.63
C ALA A 239 34.10 6.15 -14.65
N GLU A 240 34.88 6.81 -15.50
CA GLU A 240 34.38 7.82 -16.44
C GLU A 240 34.89 7.58 -17.86
N GLY A 241 34.03 7.84 -18.86
CA GLY A 241 34.40 7.78 -20.28
C GLY A 241 33.20 7.56 -21.19
N VAL A 242 33.37 7.79 -22.49
CA VAL A 242 32.34 7.49 -23.50
C VAL A 242 32.03 5.98 -23.53
N SER A 243 33.05 5.15 -23.32
CA SER A 243 32.90 3.72 -23.09
C SER A 243 33.80 3.28 -21.95
N GLY A 244 33.42 2.24 -21.24
CA GLY A 244 34.25 1.68 -20.18
C GLY A 244 33.71 0.37 -19.63
N GLU A 245 34.45 -0.20 -18.70
CA GLU A 245 34.10 -1.44 -17.99
C GLU A 245 34.31 -1.25 -16.48
N ALA A 246 33.42 -1.83 -15.69
CA ALA A 246 33.46 -1.77 -14.23
C ALA A 246 32.75 -2.96 -13.58
N GLY A 247 32.89 -3.09 -12.26
CA GLY A 247 32.20 -4.12 -11.47
C GLY A 247 30.84 -3.66 -10.92
N LEU A 248 29.97 -4.64 -10.66
CA LEU A 248 28.73 -4.49 -9.90
C LEU A 248 28.60 -5.66 -8.90
N ARG A 249 28.39 -5.36 -7.61
CA ARG A 249 28.01 -6.39 -6.61
C ARG A 249 26.51 -6.32 -6.34
N GLN A 250 26.08 -5.49 -5.40
CA GLN A 250 24.69 -5.21 -5.04
C GLN A 250 24.11 -4.00 -5.77
N GLN A 251 24.82 -2.88 -5.88
CA GLN A 251 24.23 -1.66 -6.42
C GLN A 251 25.23 -0.80 -7.18
N GLY A 252 24.78 -0.25 -8.30
CA GLY A 252 25.50 0.77 -9.03
C GLY A 252 24.59 1.72 -9.80
N TRP A 253 25.18 2.85 -10.17
CA TRP A 253 24.53 3.94 -10.89
C TRP A 253 25.37 4.30 -12.10
N LEU A 254 24.76 4.24 -13.28
CA LEU A 254 25.29 4.82 -14.50
C LEU A 254 24.67 6.19 -14.69
N MET A 255 25.46 7.22 -14.99
CA MET A 255 25.00 8.60 -15.07
C MET A 255 25.52 9.22 -16.36
N TRP A 256 24.65 9.95 -17.05
CA TRP A 256 24.98 10.72 -18.24
C TRP A 256 24.04 11.93 -18.29
N ASP A 257 24.55 13.08 -18.71
CA ASP A 257 23.80 14.34 -18.78
C ASP A 257 23.02 14.62 -17.47
N THR A 258 21.68 14.65 -17.55
CA THR A 258 20.76 14.84 -16.42
C THR A 258 19.96 13.57 -16.08
N GLN A 259 20.46 12.40 -16.50
CA GLN A 259 19.80 11.11 -16.35
C GLN A 259 20.70 10.09 -15.66
N ALA A 260 20.08 9.09 -15.04
CA ALA A 260 20.81 7.97 -14.46
C ALA A 260 20.07 6.65 -14.58
N LEU A 261 20.82 5.56 -14.63
CA LEU A 261 20.32 4.19 -14.55
C LEU A 261 20.81 3.59 -13.23
N ARG A 262 19.87 3.24 -12.35
CA ARG A 262 20.16 2.44 -11.17
C ARG A 262 20.05 0.96 -11.52
N ILE A 263 21.07 0.19 -11.15
CA ILE A 263 21.05 -1.26 -11.23
C ILE A 263 21.30 -1.81 -9.83
N GLU A 264 20.37 -2.63 -9.36
CA GLU A 264 20.41 -3.24 -8.03
C GLU A 264 20.25 -4.75 -8.14
N ARG A 265 21.05 -5.51 -7.42
CA ARG A 265 21.01 -6.96 -7.31
C ARG A 265 20.53 -7.33 -5.92
N ARG A 266 19.46 -8.12 -5.85
CA ARG A 266 18.83 -8.51 -4.58
C ARG A 266 18.52 -9.99 -4.53
N ALA A 267 18.43 -10.53 -3.31
CA ALA A 267 18.00 -11.90 -3.10
C ALA A 267 16.55 -12.06 -3.57
N SER A 268 16.26 -13.19 -4.20
CA SER A 268 14.93 -13.54 -4.69
C SER A 268 14.62 -14.98 -4.35
N GLY A 269 13.41 -15.24 -3.85
CA GLY A 269 12.94 -16.61 -3.63
C GLY A 269 12.79 -17.42 -4.92
N ALA A 270 12.55 -16.74 -6.06
CA ALA A 270 12.46 -17.39 -7.38
C ALA A 270 13.83 -17.88 -7.88
N CYS A 271 14.92 -17.23 -7.44
CA CYS A 271 16.27 -17.56 -7.83
C CYS A 271 17.22 -17.50 -6.61
N PRO A 272 17.15 -18.47 -5.68
CA PRO A 272 17.95 -18.45 -4.46
C PRO A 272 19.46 -18.43 -4.71
N GLN A 273 19.92 -19.08 -5.79
CA GLN A 273 21.34 -19.20 -6.13
C GLN A 273 21.99 -17.93 -6.69
N ALA A 274 21.22 -16.97 -7.21
CA ALA A 274 21.78 -15.78 -7.86
C ALA A 274 21.01 -14.48 -7.65
N GLY A 275 19.76 -14.55 -7.18
CA GLY A 275 18.88 -13.40 -6.99
C GLY A 275 18.30 -12.88 -8.30
N GLU A 276 17.92 -11.60 -8.27
CA GLU A 276 17.39 -10.88 -9.43
C GLU A 276 18.09 -9.53 -9.60
N LEU A 277 18.03 -8.97 -10.81
CA LEU A 277 18.37 -7.58 -11.08
C LEU A 277 17.11 -6.72 -11.11
N VAL A 278 17.20 -5.55 -10.50
CA VAL A 278 16.23 -4.47 -10.58
C VAL A 278 16.90 -3.29 -11.28
N VAL A 279 16.36 -2.91 -12.43
CA VAL A 279 16.89 -1.86 -13.29
C VAL A 279 15.89 -0.72 -13.34
N GLN A 280 16.33 0.51 -13.04
CA GLN A 280 15.43 1.66 -12.97
C GLN A 280 16.08 2.91 -13.57
N LEU A 281 15.40 3.51 -14.55
CA LEU A 281 15.82 4.75 -15.19
C LEU A 281 15.35 5.97 -14.39
N PHE A 282 16.19 6.98 -14.23
CA PHE A 282 15.93 8.23 -13.55
C PHE A 282 16.12 9.38 -14.53
N GLN A 283 15.10 10.25 -14.67
CA GLN A 283 15.10 11.32 -15.66
C GLN A 283 14.56 12.63 -15.07
N THR A 284 15.01 13.75 -15.62
CA THR A 284 14.34 15.05 -15.48
C THR A 284 13.08 15.06 -16.33
N ASN A 285 11.92 15.47 -15.79
CA ASN A 285 10.61 15.45 -16.46
C ASN A 285 10.68 15.66 -18.00
N GLY A 286 10.47 14.60 -18.77
CA GLY A 286 10.35 14.61 -20.23
C GLY A 286 8.92 14.38 -20.72
N GLY A 287 7.91 14.94 -20.03
CA GLY A 287 6.51 14.87 -20.46
C GLY A 287 6.08 16.18 -21.12
N ALA A 288 5.69 16.13 -22.40
CA ALA A 288 4.97 17.23 -23.04
C ALA A 288 3.66 17.52 -22.28
N GLY A 289 3.48 18.77 -21.85
CA GLY A 289 2.28 19.26 -21.16
C GLY A 289 2.46 19.44 -19.66
N GLY A 290 2.85 20.65 -19.24
CA GLY A 290 2.87 21.06 -17.83
C GLY A 290 3.99 22.05 -17.53
N ALA A 291 3.60 23.31 -17.28
CA ALA A 291 4.47 24.46 -17.06
C ALA A 291 5.63 24.23 -16.08
N ALA A 292 6.72 24.97 -16.33
CA ALA A 292 7.93 24.99 -15.51
C ALA A 292 7.61 25.08 -14.01
N ALA A 293 7.81 23.97 -13.29
CA ALA A 293 7.75 23.95 -11.84
C ALA A 293 8.95 24.74 -11.29
N THR A 294 8.65 25.84 -10.60
CA THR A 294 9.51 26.54 -9.65
C THR A 294 10.24 25.53 -8.74
N PRO A 295 11.50 25.74 -8.34
CA PRO A 295 12.23 24.81 -7.46
C PRO A 295 11.55 24.73 -6.08
N GLY A 296 10.62 23.79 -5.93
CA GLY A 296 10.08 23.40 -4.63
C GLY A 296 11.13 22.60 -3.86
N ALA A 297 11.17 22.81 -2.54
CA ALA A 297 12.03 22.17 -1.55
C ALA A 297 11.80 20.65 -1.45
N GLY A 298 12.10 19.90 -2.51
CA GLY A 298 12.13 18.45 -2.52
C GLY A 298 13.37 17.91 -1.82
N LYS A 299 13.24 16.74 -1.19
CA LYS A 299 14.41 15.98 -0.70
C LYS A 299 15.15 15.37 -1.89
N SER A 300 16.47 15.26 -1.76
CA SER A 300 17.35 14.57 -2.70
C SER A 300 17.73 13.21 -2.16
N LEU A 301 17.84 12.22 -3.06
CA LEU A 301 18.39 10.92 -2.69
C LEU A 301 19.91 11.05 -2.62
N VAL A 302 20.48 10.78 -1.44
CA VAL A 302 21.92 10.80 -1.22
C VAL A 302 22.39 9.38 -0.93
N VAL A 303 23.33 8.87 -1.72
CA VAL A 303 23.88 7.52 -1.65
C VAL A 303 25.38 7.58 -1.39
N ALA A 304 25.83 7.06 -0.26
CA ALA A 304 27.23 6.91 0.08
C ALA A 304 27.76 5.56 -0.41
N PHE A 305 28.82 5.59 -1.21
CA PHE A 305 29.60 4.44 -1.65
C PHE A 305 30.94 4.44 -0.91
N PRO A 306 31.08 3.70 0.21
CA PRO A 306 32.35 3.61 0.91
C PRO A 306 33.38 2.86 0.06
N ALA A 307 34.67 3.10 0.31
CA ALA A 307 35.74 2.37 -0.35
C ALA A 307 35.67 0.85 -0.09
N ARG A 308 35.13 0.46 1.07
CA ARG A 308 34.81 -0.92 1.43
C ARG A 308 33.48 -0.98 2.18
N GLY A 309 32.65 -1.98 1.89
CA GLY A 309 31.36 -2.19 2.54
C GLY A 309 30.18 -1.88 1.64
N LYS A 310 28.99 -1.80 2.22
CA LYS A 310 27.74 -1.62 1.49
C LYS A 310 27.42 -0.14 1.30
N ALA A 311 26.78 0.18 0.17
CA ALA A 311 26.25 1.51 -0.04
C ALA A 311 25.12 1.83 0.96
N VAL A 312 25.05 3.07 1.42
CA VAL A 312 24.03 3.55 2.36
C VAL A 312 23.29 4.72 1.73
N SER A 313 21.96 4.77 1.84
CA SER A 313 21.17 5.86 1.25
C SER A 313 20.11 6.43 2.19
N ALA A 314 19.79 7.70 1.99
CA ALA A 314 18.70 8.41 2.67
C ALA A 314 18.22 9.61 1.83
N TRP A 315 17.04 10.12 2.17
CA TRP A 315 16.46 11.31 1.55
C TRP A 315 16.73 12.54 2.41
N LEU A 316 17.53 13.46 1.90
CA LEU A 316 17.96 14.67 2.61
C LEU A 316 17.41 15.92 1.93
N PRO A 317 16.90 16.92 2.67
CA PRO A 317 16.62 18.24 2.09
C PRO A 317 17.92 18.93 1.63
N ALA A 318 17.80 19.95 0.78
CA ALA A 318 18.95 20.78 0.42
C ALA A 318 19.58 21.42 1.67
N GLY A 319 20.91 21.51 1.68
CA GLY A 319 21.67 22.07 2.80
C GLY A 319 23.02 21.39 3.03
N ASP A 320 23.77 21.88 4.01
CA ASP A 320 25.11 21.38 4.33
C ASP A 320 25.06 20.35 5.47
N TYR A 321 25.80 19.26 5.30
CA TYR A 321 25.80 18.13 6.21
C TYR A 321 27.22 17.79 6.66
N THR A 322 27.34 17.45 7.94
CA THR A 322 28.56 16.89 8.51
C THR A 322 28.24 15.56 9.15
N ILE A 323 28.89 14.51 8.67
CA ILE A 323 28.75 13.16 9.21
C ILE A 323 29.58 13.07 10.49
N PRO A 324 29.01 12.66 11.63
CA PRO A 324 29.76 12.52 12.87
C PRO A 324 30.96 11.57 12.71
N ALA A 325 32.16 11.99 13.13
CA ALA A 325 33.35 11.15 13.11
C ALA A 325 33.31 10.02 14.17
N LYS A 326 32.53 10.24 15.24
CA LYS A 326 32.25 9.27 16.31
C LYS A 326 30.74 9.20 16.53
N ALA A 327 30.23 8.06 17.00
CA ALA A 327 28.84 7.95 17.42
C ALA A 327 28.56 8.96 18.56
N GLY A 328 27.39 9.58 18.57
CA GLY A 328 27.03 10.59 19.59
C GLY A 328 26.93 10.01 21.01
N PRO A 329 27.08 10.84 22.07
CA PRO A 329 26.95 10.39 23.46
C PRO A 329 25.52 9.94 23.74
N ALA A 330 25.34 8.76 24.36
CA ALA A 330 24.06 8.13 24.70
C ALA A 330 23.08 9.08 25.42
N LEU A 331 21.78 9.00 25.16
CA LEU A 331 20.74 9.69 25.96
C LEU A 331 20.79 9.20 27.43
N GLU A 332 20.22 9.95 28.40
CA GLU A 332 20.25 9.54 29.83
C GLU A 332 19.63 8.15 30.05
N ASP A 333 18.52 7.88 29.37
CA ASP A 333 17.79 6.59 29.40
C ASP A 333 18.56 5.48 28.67
N GLU A 334 19.20 5.81 27.53
CA GLU A 334 20.10 4.90 26.80
C GLU A 334 21.28 4.49 27.68
N SER A 335 21.90 5.47 28.35
CA SER A 335 23.02 5.26 29.28
C SER A 335 22.60 4.44 30.50
N LEU A 336 21.41 4.71 31.07
CA LEU A 336 20.86 3.92 32.17
C LEU A 336 20.60 2.48 31.74
N PHE A 337 19.99 2.28 30.57
CA PHE A 337 19.72 0.95 30.03
C PHE A 337 21.01 0.16 29.79
N ASP A 338 22.01 0.78 29.18
CA ASP A 338 23.32 0.16 28.93
C ASP A 338 24.05 -0.19 30.23
N ALA A 339 23.98 0.68 31.25
CA ALA A 339 24.54 0.40 32.58
C ALA A 339 23.83 -0.76 33.27
N LEU A 340 22.50 -0.80 33.23
CA LEU A 340 21.70 -1.92 33.77
C LEU A 340 22.00 -3.23 33.05
N LEU A 341 22.17 -3.19 31.73
CA LEU A 341 22.52 -4.33 30.89
C LEU A 341 23.92 -4.85 31.21
N ALA A 342 24.91 -3.97 31.32
CA ALA A 342 26.30 -4.31 31.61
C ALA A 342 26.45 -4.98 32.98
N ARG A 343 25.63 -4.60 33.96
CA ARG A 343 25.63 -5.20 35.31
C ARG A 343 24.67 -6.38 35.47
N GLY A 344 24.00 -6.80 34.39
CA GLY A 344 23.05 -7.91 34.41
C GLY A 344 21.79 -7.64 35.25
N LEU A 345 21.47 -6.37 35.53
CA LEU A 345 20.22 -5.93 36.17
C LEU A 345 19.05 -5.86 35.19
N VAL A 346 19.34 -5.87 33.89
CA VAL A 346 18.38 -6.11 32.81
C VAL A 346 18.88 -7.28 31.96
N GLN A 347 18.02 -8.27 31.72
CA GLN A 347 18.39 -9.52 31.05
C GLN A 347 17.30 -9.96 30.06
N LEU A 348 17.71 -10.66 29.00
CA LEU A 348 16.77 -11.41 28.16
C LEU A 348 16.34 -12.68 28.88
N ASP A 349 15.06 -13.03 28.80
CA ASP A 349 14.56 -14.34 29.16
C ASP A 349 14.68 -15.34 27.99
N ALA A 350 14.38 -16.61 28.26
CA ALA A 350 14.47 -17.69 27.26
C ALA A 350 13.45 -17.52 26.12
N ASP A 351 12.36 -16.79 26.36
CA ASP A 351 11.34 -16.42 25.38
C ASP A 351 11.68 -15.08 24.69
N GLY A 352 12.86 -14.52 25.03
CA GLY A 352 13.44 -13.26 24.58
C GLY A 352 12.70 -11.98 25.04
N GLY A 353 11.80 -12.07 26.02
CA GLY A 353 11.32 -10.92 26.78
C GLY A 353 12.46 -10.27 27.58
N ILE A 354 12.29 -8.99 27.93
CA ILE A 354 13.24 -8.23 28.74
C ILE A 354 12.74 -8.22 30.18
N GLN A 355 13.57 -8.65 31.13
CA GLN A 355 13.26 -8.55 32.55
C GLN A 355 14.22 -7.57 33.23
N ALA A 356 13.66 -6.78 34.14
CA ALA A 356 14.41 -5.92 35.04
C ALA A 356 14.47 -6.54 36.45
N ALA A 357 15.61 -6.39 37.11
CA ALA A 357 15.81 -6.86 38.48
C ALA A 357 14.79 -6.21 39.42
N PRO A 358 14.09 -7.00 40.27
CA PRO A 358 13.00 -6.48 41.09
C PRO A 358 13.49 -5.47 42.12
N ARG A 359 12.61 -4.50 42.47
CA ARG A 359 12.92 -3.41 43.42
C ARG A 359 13.43 -3.92 44.77
N ASP A 360 12.90 -5.05 45.21
CA ASP A 360 13.11 -5.70 46.49
C ASP A 360 14.11 -6.87 46.42
N LEU A 361 14.89 -6.99 45.34
CA LEU A 361 15.86 -8.08 45.18
C LEU A 361 16.83 -8.22 46.37
N ALA A 362 17.25 -7.09 46.96
CA ALA A 362 18.08 -7.08 48.16
C ALA A 362 17.37 -7.67 49.39
N LEU A 363 16.09 -7.34 49.58
CA LEU A 363 15.26 -7.86 50.68
C LEU A 363 15.01 -9.37 50.48
N TRP A 364 14.71 -9.78 49.25
CA TRP A 364 14.50 -11.19 48.91
C TRP A 364 15.73 -12.06 49.17
N ARG A 365 16.94 -11.58 48.83
CA ARG A 365 18.21 -12.29 49.12
C ARG A 365 18.49 -12.41 50.61
N SER A 366 18.09 -11.41 51.40
CA SER A 366 18.24 -11.46 52.87
C SER A 366 17.15 -12.27 53.58
N ALA A 367 16.06 -12.62 52.88
CA ALA A 367 14.95 -13.38 53.46
C ALA A 367 15.28 -14.89 53.50
N PRO A 368 14.86 -15.62 54.56
CA PRO A 368 14.94 -17.08 54.61
C PRO A 368 14.01 -17.72 53.58
N ASP A 369 14.33 -18.93 53.11
CA ASP A 369 13.64 -19.59 51.99
C ASP A 369 12.12 -19.73 52.21
N SER A 370 11.69 -19.94 53.46
CA SER A 370 10.27 -20.04 53.84
C SER A 370 9.48 -18.73 53.72
N ALA A 371 10.16 -17.58 53.61
CA ALA A 371 9.55 -16.25 53.53
C ALA A 371 9.56 -15.67 52.10
N ARG A 372 10.06 -16.41 51.10
CA ARG A 372 10.14 -15.96 49.71
C ARG A 372 8.86 -16.31 48.96
N ALA A 373 8.07 -15.30 48.62
CA ALA A 373 6.80 -15.47 47.88
C ALA A 373 6.99 -15.71 46.36
N ALA A 374 8.17 -15.41 45.82
CA ALA A 374 8.49 -15.55 44.40
C ALA A 374 9.86 -16.22 44.22
N ASP A 375 10.01 -17.05 43.18
CA ASP A 375 11.30 -17.61 42.79
C ASP A 375 12.09 -16.58 41.96
N LEU A 376 13.18 -16.06 42.54
CA LEU A 376 14.11 -15.14 41.89
C LEU A 376 15.48 -15.78 41.64
N ALA A 377 15.57 -17.12 41.55
CA ALA A 377 16.83 -17.84 41.34
C ALA A 377 17.66 -17.31 40.15
N ARG A 378 17.02 -16.79 39.11
CA ARG A 378 17.71 -16.17 37.95
C ARG A 378 18.56 -14.95 38.30
N TRP A 379 18.27 -14.27 39.40
CA TRP A 379 18.96 -13.07 39.86
C TRP A 379 20.05 -13.38 40.89
N GLN A 380 20.28 -14.65 41.25
CA GLN A 380 21.26 -15.06 42.26
C GLN A 380 22.71 -14.68 41.89
N PHE A 381 22.98 -14.52 40.59
CA PHE A 381 24.30 -14.19 40.06
C PHE A 381 24.60 -12.67 40.08
N VAL A 382 23.62 -11.83 40.41
CA VAL A 382 23.81 -10.38 40.53
C VAL A 382 24.49 -10.08 41.86
N ARG A 383 25.64 -9.38 41.82
CA ARG A 383 26.49 -9.13 43.00
C ARG A 383 25.83 -8.20 44.04
N LEU A 384 24.97 -7.26 43.63
CA LEU A 384 24.30 -6.25 44.47
C LEU A 384 25.29 -5.44 45.33
N ASP A 385 26.28 -4.84 44.67
CA ASP A 385 27.15 -3.83 45.28
C ASP A 385 26.46 -2.45 45.39
N ASP A 386 27.17 -1.43 45.85
CA ASP A 386 26.60 -0.08 46.03
C ASP A 386 26.20 0.58 44.70
N GLU A 387 26.89 0.25 43.61
CA GLU A 387 26.58 0.73 42.27
C GLU A 387 25.28 0.09 41.77
N ASP A 388 25.11 -1.22 41.94
CA ASP A 388 23.89 -1.94 41.61
C ASP A 388 22.68 -1.38 42.39
N ARG A 389 22.86 -1.08 43.69
CA ARG A 389 21.83 -0.43 44.53
C ARG A 389 21.46 0.96 44.00
N SER A 390 22.44 1.73 43.55
CA SER A 390 22.22 3.04 42.95
C SER A 390 21.44 2.95 41.64
N LEU A 391 21.80 2.00 40.76
CA LEU A 391 21.10 1.73 39.50
C LEU A 391 19.66 1.25 39.73
N LEU A 392 19.42 0.37 40.70
CA LEU A 392 18.05 -0.03 41.08
C LEU A 392 17.25 1.14 41.63
N LYS A 393 17.86 2.01 42.45
CA LYS A 393 17.20 3.23 42.93
C LYS A 393 16.84 4.16 41.77
N ARG A 394 17.74 4.35 40.80
CA ARG A 394 17.50 5.14 39.59
C ARG A 394 16.38 4.55 38.73
N LEU A 395 16.45 3.26 38.42
CA LEU A 395 15.42 2.52 37.68
C LEU A 395 14.01 2.66 38.28
N TYR A 396 13.88 2.57 39.62
CA TYR A 396 12.57 2.56 40.28
C TYR A 396 12.09 3.92 40.80
N ARG A 397 12.98 4.91 41.01
CA ARG A 397 12.64 6.19 41.65
C ARG A 397 12.93 7.45 40.82
N GLN A 398 13.58 7.34 39.65
CA GLN A 398 13.86 8.48 38.76
C GLN A 398 13.05 8.39 37.45
N ALA A 399 12.96 9.50 36.73
CA ALA A 399 12.12 9.66 35.55
C ALA A 399 12.59 8.85 34.33
N ASP A 400 13.89 8.84 34.06
CA ASP A 400 14.56 7.98 33.08
C ASP A 400 14.33 6.49 33.37
N GLY A 401 14.38 6.09 34.64
CA GLY A 401 14.04 4.73 35.09
C GLY A 401 12.57 4.35 34.89
N VAL A 402 11.63 5.29 35.08
CA VAL A 402 10.22 5.10 34.71
C VAL A 402 10.10 4.88 33.19
N TYR A 403 10.79 5.69 32.39
CA TYR A 403 10.75 5.58 30.94
C TYR A 403 11.35 4.26 30.43
N VAL A 404 12.51 3.83 30.95
CA VAL A 404 13.12 2.53 30.61
C VAL A 404 12.16 1.38 30.89
N ARG A 405 11.50 1.36 32.07
CA ARG A 405 10.52 0.31 32.39
C ARG A 405 9.31 0.35 31.47
N GLN A 406 8.82 1.54 31.12
CA GLN A 406 7.73 1.69 30.17
C GLN A 406 8.11 1.14 28.78
N GLN A 407 9.33 1.37 28.31
CA GLN A 407 9.80 0.80 27.04
C GLN A 407 9.93 -0.73 27.12
N ILE A 408 10.39 -1.27 28.26
CA ILE A 408 10.43 -2.73 28.52
C ILE A 408 9.02 -3.33 28.47
N ASP A 409 8.04 -2.68 29.11
CA ASP A 409 6.65 -3.14 29.11
C ASP A 409 6.04 -3.13 27.71
N ILE A 410 6.26 -2.06 26.94
CA ILE A 410 5.84 -1.98 25.52
C ILE A 410 6.46 -3.13 24.74
N PHE A 411 7.78 -3.32 24.83
CA PHE A 411 8.50 -4.39 24.14
C PHE A 411 7.96 -5.79 24.50
N ASN A 412 7.73 -6.06 25.79
CA ASN A 412 7.22 -7.35 26.24
C ASN A 412 5.76 -7.58 25.79
N SER A 413 4.93 -6.53 25.80
CA SER A 413 3.53 -6.60 25.37
C SER A 413 3.36 -6.87 23.87
N GLU A 414 4.37 -6.52 23.06
CA GLU A 414 4.41 -6.82 21.62
C GLU A 414 5.01 -8.22 21.34
N ARG A 415 5.76 -8.80 22.30
CA ARG A 415 6.34 -10.15 22.19
C ARG A 415 5.44 -11.28 22.66
N ARG A 416 4.57 -11.02 23.62
CA ARG A 416 3.58 -12.01 24.10
C ARG A 416 2.20 -11.48 23.76
N LEU A 417 1.57 -12.12 22.78
CA LEU A 417 0.26 -11.72 22.33
C LEU A 417 -0.76 -12.79 22.74
N LEU A 418 -1.64 -12.44 23.66
CA LEU A 418 -2.86 -13.19 23.95
C LEU A 418 -4.03 -12.22 23.78
N ALA A 419 -4.88 -12.49 22.78
CA ALA A 419 -6.07 -11.69 22.52
C ALA A 419 -7.22 -12.59 22.10
N TRP A 420 -8.45 -12.17 22.39
CA TRP A 420 -9.65 -12.90 22.02
C TRP A 420 -10.78 -11.95 21.63
N ARG A 421 -11.74 -12.46 20.87
CA ARG A 421 -13.00 -11.78 20.56
C ARG A 421 -14.11 -12.77 20.23
N VAL A 422 -15.34 -12.31 20.39
CA VAL A 422 -16.56 -13.09 20.12
C VAL A 422 -17.26 -12.57 18.86
N PRO A 423 -18.14 -13.35 18.21
CA PRO A 423 -18.95 -12.85 17.09
C PRO A 423 -19.82 -11.66 17.48
N ASP A 424 -20.01 -10.70 16.57
CA ASP A 424 -20.80 -9.48 16.83
C ASP A 424 -22.27 -9.79 17.21
N GLU A 425 -22.89 -10.78 16.56
CA GLU A 425 -24.26 -11.22 16.86
C GLU A 425 -24.39 -11.87 18.25
N GLY A 426 -23.30 -12.48 18.75
CA GLY A 426 -23.22 -13.08 20.09
C GLY A 426 -23.03 -12.04 21.19
N ALA A 427 -22.39 -10.90 20.91
CA ALA A 427 -22.16 -9.84 21.90
C ALA A 427 -23.48 -9.21 22.41
N ALA A 428 -24.54 -9.21 21.60
CA ALA A 428 -25.88 -8.78 21.99
C ALA A 428 -26.77 -9.92 22.52
N ALA A 429 -26.58 -11.16 22.06
CA ALA A 429 -27.38 -12.33 22.45
C ALA A 429 -26.91 -13.00 23.77
N ASP A 430 -25.62 -12.90 24.10
CA ASP A 430 -25.02 -13.53 25.29
C ASP A 430 -25.11 -12.65 26.56
N GLY A 431 -25.95 -11.60 26.59
CA GLY A 431 -26.23 -10.85 27.84
C GLY A 431 -25.02 -10.18 28.52
N GLY A 432 -23.93 -9.91 27.79
CA GLY A 432 -22.73 -9.26 28.36
C GLY A 432 -21.74 -10.22 29.04
N LEU A 433 -21.72 -11.50 28.64
CA LEU A 433 -20.74 -12.48 29.12
C LEU A 433 -19.29 -12.07 28.81
N GLU A 434 -18.50 -11.79 29.86
CA GLU A 434 -17.13 -11.29 29.75
C GLU A 434 -16.10 -12.40 30.02
N TRP A 435 -15.24 -12.64 29.04
CA TRP A 435 -14.07 -13.52 29.18
C TRP A 435 -12.96 -12.83 29.97
N ARG A 436 -12.44 -13.50 30.99
CA ARG A 436 -11.38 -12.98 31.87
C ARG A 436 -10.09 -13.79 31.73
N ALA A 437 -8.96 -13.11 31.60
CA ALA A 437 -7.64 -13.74 31.56
C ALA A 437 -7.01 -13.81 32.96
N SER A 438 -6.37 -14.92 33.28
CA SER A 438 -5.60 -15.08 34.51
C SER A 438 -4.31 -15.89 34.29
N ALA A 439 -3.30 -15.64 35.12
CA ALA A 439 -2.05 -16.39 35.17
C ALA A 439 -1.83 -16.90 36.60
N GLY A 440 -1.82 -18.23 36.80
CA GLY A 440 -1.67 -18.82 38.14
C GLY A 440 -2.77 -18.36 39.12
N GLY A 441 -3.98 -18.09 38.61
CA GLY A 441 -5.12 -17.58 39.39
C GLY A 441 -5.15 -16.06 39.60
N SER A 442 -4.08 -15.33 39.25
CA SER A 442 -4.06 -13.86 39.32
C SER A 442 -4.64 -13.24 38.04
N PRO A 443 -5.55 -12.25 38.12
CA PRO A 443 -6.15 -11.63 36.94
C PRO A 443 -5.13 -10.84 36.12
N LEU A 444 -5.23 -10.93 34.80
CA LEU A 444 -4.44 -10.14 33.86
C LEU A 444 -5.31 -9.01 33.28
N PRO A 445 -4.86 -7.75 33.29
CA PRO A 445 -5.63 -6.65 32.71
C PRO A 445 -5.73 -6.80 31.19
N ALA A 446 -6.95 -6.71 30.67
CA ALA A 446 -7.23 -6.80 29.25
C ALA A 446 -7.86 -5.49 28.72
N GLY A 447 -7.66 -5.20 27.44
CA GLY A 447 -8.29 -4.04 26.79
C GLY A 447 -8.25 -4.11 25.27
N PRO A 448 -8.88 -3.14 24.58
CA PRO A 448 -9.13 -3.23 23.13
C PRO A 448 -7.97 -2.80 22.24
N SER A 449 -6.91 -2.23 22.81
CA SER A 449 -5.75 -1.76 22.05
C SER A 449 -4.96 -2.93 21.49
N MET A 450 -4.85 -3.02 20.17
CA MET A 450 -4.05 -4.04 19.47
C MET A 450 -2.77 -3.43 18.85
N PRO A 451 -1.62 -4.15 18.90
CA PRO A 451 -0.43 -3.75 18.14
C PRO A 451 -0.68 -3.79 16.62
N PRO A 452 -0.15 -2.84 15.83
CA PRO A 452 -0.30 -2.85 14.37
C PRO A 452 0.17 -4.14 13.68
N LEU A 453 1.14 -4.82 14.27
CA LEU A 453 1.66 -6.11 13.79
C LEU A 453 0.56 -7.18 13.63
N VAL A 454 -0.50 -7.12 14.44
CA VAL A 454 -1.61 -8.08 14.40
C VAL A 454 -2.29 -8.10 13.04
N ALA A 455 -2.39 -6.94 12.38
CA ALA A 455 -2.99 -6.86 11.06
C ALA A 455 -2.26 -7.73 10.03
N ARG A 456 -0.96 -8.02 10.23
CA ARG A 456 -0.17 -8.89 9.34
C ARG A 456 -0.44 -10.38 9.54
N LEU A 457 -1.18 -10.80 10.57
CA LEU A 457 -1.60 -12.19 10.81
C LEU A 457 -2.75 -12.62 9.89
N PHE A 458 -3.40 -11.68 9.21
CA PHE A 458 -4.52 -11.97 8.33
C PHE A 458 -4.25 -11.46 6.92
N ALA A 459 -4.58 -12.27 5.91
CA ALA A 459 -4.54 -11.85 4.51
C ALA A 459 -5.65 -10.85 4.17
N ASP A 460 -6.80 -10.99 4.84
CA ASP A 460 -7.98 -10.13 4.79
C ASP A 460 -8.43 -9.80 6.21
N LEU A 461 -8.98 -8.61 6.42
CA LEU A 461 -9.51 -8.22 7.72
C LEU A 461 -10.70 -9.12 8.11
N PRO A 462 -10.63 -9.92 9.20
CA PRO A 462 -11.72 -10.81 9.52
C PRO A 462 -12.95 -10.04 10.04
N GLN A 463 -14.10 -10.25 9.39
CA GLN A 463 -15.35 -9.53 9.59
C GLN A 463 -16.33 -10.28 10.50
N GLY A 464 -17.31 -9.55 11.09
CA GLY A 464 -18.39 -10.12 11.93
C GLY A 464 -17.96 -10.49 13.35
N TRP A 465 -16.94 -9.81 13.87
CA TRP A 465 -16.40 -10.03 15.21
C TRP A 465 -16.31 -8.73 15.99
N ALA A 466 -16.60 -8.83 17.29
CA ALA A 466 -16.50 -7.73 18.22
C ALA A 466 -15.07 -7.20 18.33
N PRO A 467 -14.85 -5.99 18.89
CA PRO A 467 -13.52 -5.49 19.18
C PRO A 467 -12.70 -6.50 20.00
N TRP A 468 -11.40 -6.55 19.72
CA TRP A 468 -10.47 -7.41 20.45
C TRP A 468 -10.45 -7.12 21.95
N SER A 469 -10.18 -8.14 22.75
CA SER A 469 -9.73 -8.02 24.14
C SER A 469 -8.34 -8.63 24.24
N ARG A 470 -7.33 -7.84 24.62
CA ARG A 470 -5.92 -8.26 24.67
C ARG A 470 -5.34 -8.04 26.06
N VAL A 471 -4.55 -9.01 26.54
CA VAL A 471 -3.69 -8.83 27.72
C VAL A 471 -2.72 -7.65 27.50
N LEU A 472 -2.85 -6.60 28.31
CA LEU A 472 -2.08 -5.36 28.14
C LEU A 472 -0.69 -5.43 28.80
N GLN A 473 -0.56 -6.19 29.88
CA GLN A 473 0.65 -6.26 30.70
C GLN A 473 1.01 -7.70 31.04
N TRP A 474 2.31 -8.00 31.04
CA TRP A 474 2.86 -9.33 31.36
C TRP A 474 3.82 -9.24 32.55
N PRO A 475 3.31 -9.33 33.80
CA PRO A 475 4.15 -9.28 34.98
C PRO A 475 5.20 -10.39 34.97
N ALA A 476 6.48 -10.03 35.17
CA ALA A 476 7.59 -10.98 35.10
C ALA A 476 7.43 -12.19 36.06
N ALA A 477 6.83 -11.97 37.23
CA ALA A 477 6.56 -13.03 38.22
C ALA A 477 5.52 -14.07 37.76
N LEU A 478 4.68 -13.72 36.78
CA LEU A 478 3.59 -14.56 36.28
C LEU A 478 3.89 -15.15 34.89
N ALA A 479 5.04 -14.84 34.29
CA ALA A 479 5.38 -15.16 32.90
C ALA A 479 5.47 -16.68 32.60
N ARG A 480 5.62 -17.52 33.63
CA ARG A 480 5.71 -19.00 33.52
C ARG A 480 4.50 -19.74 34.11
N GLN A 481 3.51 -19.01 34.62
CA GLN A 481 2.31 -19.61 35.19
C GLN A 481 1.35 -20.08 34.07
N PRO A 482 0.53 -21.12 34.30
CA PRO A 482 -0.49 -21.52 33.34
C PRO A 482 -1.48 -20.38 33.12
N LEU A 483 -1.76 -20.07 31.86
CA LEU A 483 -2.71 -19.03 31.48
C LEU A 483 -4.08 -19.64 31.22
N ARG A 484 -5.11 -18.95 31.71
CA ARG A 484 -6.49 -19.40 31.56
C ARG A 484 -7.40 -18.25 31.13
N LEU A 485 -8.26 -18.53 30.15
CA LEU A 485 -9.43 -17.70 29.84
C LEU A 485 -10.66 -18.33 30.48
N THR A 486 -11.38 -17.56 31.29
CA THR A 486 -12.58 -18.03 32.00
C THR A 486 -13.81 -17.22 31.62
N LEU A 487 -14.92 -17.91 31.40
CA LEU A 487 -16.25 -17.34 31.19
C LEU A 487 -17.19 -17.89 32.25
N ASP A 488 -17.84 -17.04 33.04
CA ASP A 488 -18.91 -17.48 33.92
C ASP A 488 -20.23 -17.46 33.16
N LEU A 489 -21.07 -18.47 33.35
CA LEU A 489 -22.38 -18.55 32.70
C LEU A 489 -23.46 -17.96 33.63
N PRO A 490 -24.51 -17.33 33.09
CA PRO A 490 -25.56 -16.72 33.92
C PRO A 490 -26.40 -17.76 34.66
N GLY A 491 -26.38 -19.01 34.19
CA GLY A 491 -26.99 -20.18 34.81
C GLY A 491 -26.31 -21.47 34.34
N PRO A 492 -26.67 -22.64 34.88
CA PRO A 492 -26.14 -23.91 34.42
C PRO A 492 -26.54 -24.18 32.96
N ALA A 493 -25.59 -24.59 32.13
CA ALA A 493 -25.84 -24.94 30.73
C ALA A 493 -26.74 -26.18 30.59
N SER A 494 -27.57 -26.19 29.57
CA SER A 494 -28.45 -27.32 29.22
C SER A 494 -27.67 -28.47 28.58
N GLY A 495 -26.52 -28.17 27.96
CA GLY A 495 -25.67 -29.10 27.23
C GLY A 495 -25.93 -29.03 25.73
N GLY A 496 -24.86 -28.94 24.94
CA GLY A 496 -24.93 -28.87 23.47
C GLY A 496 -24.97 -27.46 22.89
N GLU A 497 -25.17 -26.42 23.70
CA GLU A 497 -25.05 -25.02 23.27
C GLU A 497 -23.65 -24.74 22.72
N ARG A 498 -23.53 -23.90 21.68
CA ARG A 498 -22.25 -23.62 21.03
C ARG A 498 -21.85 -22.16 21.22
N LEU A 499 -20.67 -21.95 21.80
CA LEU A 499 -20.00 -20.65 21.85
C LEU A 499 -18.87 -20.62 20.82
N ARG A 500 -18.64 -19.45 20.21
CA ARG A 500 -17.53 -19.23 19.28
C ARG A 500 -16.60 -18.14 19.81
N LEU A 501 -15.30 -18.36 19.69
CA LEU A 501 -14.26 -17.43 20.11
C LEU A 501 -13.15 -17.38 19.06
N MET A 502 -12.74 -16.20 18.61
CA MET A 502 -11.48 -16.06 17.87
C MET A 502 -10.37 -15.76 18.86
N LEU A 503 -9.30 -16.55 18.83
CA LEU A 503 -8.15 -16.48 19.73
C LEU A 503 -6.87 -16.16 18.93
N LEU A 504 -6.10 -15.18 19.37
CA LEU A 504 -4.69 -15.03 19.03
C LEU A 504 -3.87 -15.64 20.16
N GLY A 505 -3.17 -16.72 19.85
CA GLY A 505 -2.67 -17.69 20.83
C GLY A 505 -3.28 -19.07 20.59
N ARG A 506 -2.89 -20.05 21.41
CA ARG A 506 -3.27 -21.46 21.23
C ARG A 506 -4.06 -21.97 22.41
N ALA A 507 -5.22 -22.56 22.17
CA ALA A 507 -5.98 -23.28 23.19
C ALA A 507 -5.52 -24.75 23.25
N SER A 508 -5.32 -25.26 24.47
CA SER A 508 -4.78 -26.61 24.70
C SER A 508 -5.78 -27.56 25.38
N ALA A 509 -6.61 -27.05 26.28
CA ALA A 509 -7.67 -27.81 26.95
C ALA A 509 -8.85 -26.89 27.31
N ALA A 510 -10.03 -27.48 27.47
CA ALA A 510 -11.22 -26.79 27.95
C ALA A 510 -11.91 -27.59 29.06
N ASN A 511 -12.40 -26.89 30.07
CA ASN A 511 -13.27 -27.43 31.12
C ASN A 511 -14.64 -26.75 31.04
N GLY A 512 -15.72 -27.51 31.28
CA GLY A 512 -17.11 -27.07 31.12
C GLY A 512 -17.61 -27.05 29.67
N ALA A 513 -16.76 -27.34 28.69
CA ALA A 513 -17.12 -27.41 27.27
C ALA A 513 -16.21 -28.36 26.49
N ALA A 514 -16.73 -28.97 25.43
CA ALA A 514 -15.92 -29.65 24.41
C ALA A 514 -15.33 -28.63 23.43
N LEU A 515 -14.02 -28.68 23.22
CA LEU A 515 -13.26 -27.74 22.38
C LEU A 515 -12.99 -28.30 20.99
N ARG A 516 -13.32 -27.54 19.96
CA ARG A 516 -12.80 -27.68 18.60
C ARG A 516 -12.10 -26.39 18.20
N ALA A 517 -10.87 -26.50 17.69
CA ALA A 517 -10.08 -25.36 17.24
C ALA A 517 -9.76 -25.48 15.74
N ASP A 518 -10.21 -24.52 14.95
CA ASP A 518 -9.91 -24.45 13.51
C ASP A 518 -8.87 -23.33 13.27
N PRO A 519 -7.77 -23.56 12.52
CA PRO A 519 -6.78 -22.53 12.21
C PRO A 519 -7.37 -21.32 11.47
N ALA A 520 -6.91 -20.12 11.80
CA ALA A 520 -7.42 -18.86 11.25
C ALA A 520 -6.32 -17.86 10.84
N CYS A 521 -5.04 -18.18 11.04
CA CYS A 521 -3.94 -17.34 10.59
C CYS A 521 -3.72 -17.51 9.08
N SER A 522 -3.79 -16.42 8.33
CA SER A 522 -3.67 -16.44 6.85
C SER A 522 -2.69 -15.41 6.29
N GLY A 523 -2.21 -14.48 7.12
CA GLY A 523 -1.32 -13.41 6.71
C GLY A 523 0.16 -13.80 6.65
N ARG A 524 0.98 -12.86 6.17
CA ARG A 524 2.43 -13.10 5.97
C ARG A 524 3.23 -13.17 7.27
N ALA A 525 2.66 -12.72 8.39
CA ALA A 525 3.29 -12.83 9.69
C ALA A 525 2.98 -14.14 10.43
N CYS A 526 2.15 -15.03 9.85
CA CYS A 526 1.88 -16.34 10.42
C CYS A 526 3.16 -17.18 10.41
N SER A 527 3.61 -17.58 11.60
CA SER A 527 4.65 -18.60 11.77
C SER A 527 4.03 -19.99 11.67
N ARG A 528 2.77 -20.14 12.11
CA ARG A 528 1.95 -21.34 11.95
C ARG A 528 0.49 -20.97 11.63
N PRO A 529 -0.28 -21.88 10.98
CA PRO A 529 -1.70 -21.64 10.72
C PRO A 529 -2.54 -21.41 12.00
N ASP A 530 -2.11 -21.99 13.13
CA ASP A 530 -2.78 -21.93 14.43
C ASP A 530 -2.32 -20.77 15.33
N ASP A 531 -1.53 -19.82 14.82
CA ASP A 531 -1.19 -18.57 15.54
C ASP A 531 -2.43 -17.70 15.82
N ALA A 532 -3.47 -17.88 15.00
CA ALA A 532 -4.83 -17.45 15.24
C ALA A 532 -5.76 -18.67 15.07
N GLN A 533 -6.78 -18.81 15.92
CA GLN A 533 -7.72 -19.94 15.90
C GLN A 533 -9.16 -19.43 16.04
N ILE A 534 -10.10 -20.08 15.35
CA ILE A 534 -11.53 -19.99 15.65
C ILE A 534 -11.88 -21.21 16.49
N LEU A 535 -12.27 -20.98 17.73
CA LEU A 535 -12.70 -22.00 18.67
C LEU A 535 -14.21 -22.15 18.61
N THR A 536 -14.68 -23.39 18.56
CA THR A 536 -16.08 -23.76 18.80
C THR A 536 -16.13 -24.56 20.10
N LEU A 537 -16.84 -24.05 21.09
CA LEU A 537 -16.99 -24.62 22.42
C LEU A 537 -18.41 -25.14 22.57
N THR A 538 -18.58 -26.46 22.69
CA THR A 538 -19.90 -27.06 22.94
C THR A 538 -20.07 -27.26 24.44
N LEU A 539 -20.97 -26.52 25.08
CA LEU A 539 -21.16 -26.54 26.52
C LEU A 539 -21.59 -27.92 27.02
N GLN A 540 -21.04 -28.33 28.16
CA GLN A 540 -21.45 -29.55 28.85
C GLN A 540 -22.67 -29.28 29.73
N ALA A 541 -23.59 -30.25 29.82
CA ALA A 541 -24.76 -30.11 30.68
C ALA A 541 -24.35 -29.87 32.15
N GLY A 542 -24.98 -28.88 32.79
CA GLY A 542 -24.71 -28.48 34.17
C GLY A 542 -23.50 -27.57 34.37
N ALA A 543 -22.71 -27.26 33.32
CA ALA A 543 -21.58 -26.35 33.44
C ALA A 543 -22.04 -24.95 33.86
N ARG A 544 -21.35 -24.34 34.83
CA ARG A 544 -21.58 -22.95 35.28
C ARG A 544 -20.50 -21.98 34.83
N SER A 545 -19.39 -22.51 34.33
CA SER A 545 -18.27 -21.73 33.83
C SER A 545 -17.53 -22.53 32.77
N VAL A 546 -16.92 -21.84 31.81
CA VAL A 546 -15.99 -22.42 30.85
C VAL A 546 -14.59 -21.91 31.15
N ALA A 547 -13.62 -22.80 31.19
CA ALA A 547 -12.21 -22.47 31.39
C ALA A 547 -11.35 -23.04 30.26
N LEU A 548 -10.57 -22.20 29.59
CA LEU A 548 -9.66 -22.58 28.52
C LEU A 548 -8.22 -22.42 28.98
N ASP A 549 -7.43 -23.48 28.91
CA ASP A 549 -5.99 -23.39 29.12
C ASP A 549 -5.32 -22.94 27.81
N VAL A 550 -4.70 -21.76 27.84
CA VAL A 550 -4.19 -21.05 26.65
C VAL A 550 -2.69 -20.81 26.71
N GLN A 551 -2.08 -20.66 25.54
CA GLN A 551 -0.70 -20.24 25.38
C GLN A 551 -0.65 -18.94 24.55
N PRO A 552 0.16 -17.94 24.94
CA PRO A 552 0.26 -16.72 24.16
C PRO A 552 1.05 -16.99 22.88
N LEU A 553 0.74 -16.23 21.84
CA LEU A 553 1.58 -16.17 20.64
C LEU A 553 2.89 -15.44 20.97
N ILE A 554 4.00 -16.01 20.51
CA ILE A 554 5.33 -15.38 20.54
C ILE A 554 5.72 -15.10 19.09
N PRO A 555 5.55 -13.87 18.56
CA PRO A 555 5.85 -13.56 17.18
C PRO A 555 7.33 -13.83 16.85
N SER A 556 7.59 -14.38 15.66
CA SER A 556 8.96 -14.59 15.18
C SER A 556 9.71 -13.27 15.00
N SER A 557 11.04 -13.30 15.14
CA SER A 557 11.89 -12.10 15.10
C SER A 557 11.80 -11.30 13.80
N SER A 558 11.45 -11.94 12.68
CA SER A 558 11.29 -11.30 11.36
C SER A 558 10.02 -10.48 11.25
N ALA A 559 8.91 -10.92 11.86
CA ALA A 559 7.63 -10.20 11.85
C ALA A 559 7.69 -8.90 12.69
N ALA A 560 8.46 -8.91 13.78
CA ALA A 560 8.62 -7.77 14.68
C ALA A 560 9.61 -6.70 14.18
N ALA A 561 10.54 -7.06 13.26
CA ALA A 561 11.65 -6.18 12.85
C ALA A 561 11.21 -4.89 12.14
N ALA A 562 10.11 -4.92 11.35
CA ALA A 562 9.66 -3.76 10.58
C ALA A 562 8.99 -2.67 11.43
N ASP A 563 8.45 -3.01 12.59
CA ASP A 563 7.81 -2.04 13.51
C ASP A 563 8.77 -1.63 14.64
N GLN A 564 9.75 -2.49 14.96
CA GLN A 564 10.81 -2.19 15.92
C GLN A 564 11.68 -1.00 15.53
N GLN A 565 11.75 -0.60 14.25
CA GLN A 565 12.47 0.63 13.83
C GLN A 565 11.90 1.91 14.47
N TYR A 566 10.67 1.87 14.99
CA TYR A 566 10.01 2.95 15.70
C TYR A 566 9.89 2.70 17.22
N ARG A 567 10.70 1.78 17.77
CA ARG A 567 10.79 1.49 19.21
C ARG A 567 12.18 1.78 19.76
N HIS A 568 12.29 2.22 21.00
CA HIS A 568 13.59 2.43 21.62
C HIS A 568 14.34 1.11 21.86
N LEU A 569 13.62 0.03 22.16
CA LEU A 569 14.23 -1.28 22.42
C LEU A 569 14.10 -2.22 21.23
N ARG A 570 15.21 -2.87 20.85
CA ARG A 570 15.24 -3.97 19.88
C ARG A 570 16.20 -5.08 20.33
N VAL A 571 16.04 -6.27 19.76
CA VAL A 571 17.00 -7.36 19.94
C VAL A 571 17.64 -7.68 18.60
N ASN A 572 18.95 -7.45 18.49
CA ASN A 572 19.73 -7.73 17.30
C ASN A 572 20.72 -8.86 17.58
N SER A 573 20.62 -9.97 16.83
CA SER A 573 21.45 -11.17 17.01
C SER A 573 21.57 -11.64 18.48
N GLY A 574 20.46 -11.65 19.21
CA GLY A 574 20.41 -12.06 20.62
C GLY A 574 20.89 -11.02 21.64
N ARG A 575 21.25 -9.81 21.21
CA ARG A 575 21.67 -8.70 22.08
C ARG A 575 20.60 -7.61 22.14
N MET A 576 20.24 -7.16 23.35
CA MET A 576 19.38 -5.99 23.53
C MET A 576 20.13 -4.72 23.14
N VAL A 577 19.47 -3.86 22.37
CA VAL A 577 20.03 -2.59 21.91
C VAL A 577 18.99 -1.50 22.12
N TRP A 578 19.40 -0.42 22.78
CA TRP A 578 18.67 0.83 22.77
C TRP A 578 18.97 1.59 21.48
N GLN A 579 17.95 2.07 20.78
CA GLN A 579 18.10 2.90 19.60
C GLN A 579 17.36 4.22 19.76
N ARG A 580 17.88 5.26 19.09
CA ARG A 580 17.22 6.57 19.05
C ARG A 580 16.13 6.58 18.02
N LEU A 581 14.99 7.13 18.42
CA LEU A 581 13.89 7.40 17.51
C LEU A 581 14.08 8.76 16.84
N PRO A 582 13.67 8.92 15.57
CA PRO A 582 13.58 10.24 14.94
C PRO A 582 12.61 11.14 15.71
N ASP A 583 12.93 12.43 15.84
CA ASP A 583 12.12 13.40 16.59
C ASP A 583 10.67 13.51 16.03
N PRO A 584 9.62 13.20 16.83
CA PRO A 584 8.24 13.22 16.35
C PRO A 584 7.74 14.60 15.94
N LEU A 585 8.39 15.71 16.35
CA LEU A 585 8.01 17.06 15.92
C LEU A 585 8.35 17.36 14.46
N ARG A 586 9.26 16.57 13.86
CA ARG A 586 9.72 16.71 12.47
C ARG A 586 9.69 15.39 11.66
N ALA A 587 9.00 14.37 12.16
CA ALA A 587 8.59 13.24 11.31
C ALA A 587 7.87 13.78 10.05
N PRO A 588 8.10 13.19 8.86
CA PRO A 588 7.56 13.71 7.62
C PRO A 588 6.06 13.93 7.74
N VAL A 589 5.59 15.12 7.33
CA VAL A 589 4.18 15.39 7.03
C VAL A 589 3.78 14.37 5.96
N GLY A 590 3.22 13.26 6.41
CA GLY A 590 3.14 12.03 5.62
C GLY A 590 3.01 10.77 6.47
N THR A 591 3.36 10.81 7.76
CA THR A 591 2.96 9.78 8.73
C THR A 591 1.98 10.38 9.73
N ALA A 592 0.88 9.70 9.96
CA ALA A 592 -0.22 10.09 10.85
C ALA A 592 0.16 10.21 12.35
N ALA A 593 1.45 10.34 12.67
CA ALA A 593 2.01 10.31 14.03
C ALA A 593 1.69 11.55 14.88
N ARG A 594 1.30 12.70 14.28
CA ARG A 594 0.91 13.89 15.07
C ARG A 594 -0.36 13.68 15.89
N ASN A 595 -1.28 12.84 15.43
CA ASN A 595 -2.53 12.57 16.15
C ASN A 595 -2.34 11.50 17.25
N ASP A 596 -1.40 10.57 17.07
CA ASP A 596 -1.16 9.48 18.03
C ASP A 596 -0.33 9.95 19.25
N ALA A 597 0.57 10.94 19.10
CA ALA A 597 1.25 11.55 20.25
C ALA A 597 0.29 12.36 21.16
N ALA A 598 -0.72 13.00 20.56
CA ALA A 598 -1.78 13.66 21.31
C ALA A 598 -2.73 12.64 21.97
N ALA A 599 -3.05 11.52 21.31
CA ALA A 599 -3.88 10.46 21.89
C ALA A 599 -3.19 9.70 23.04
N ALA A 600 -1.88 9.46 22.94
CA ALA A 600 -1.08 8.90 24.03
C ALA A 600 -0.95 9.87 25.22
N ALA A 601 -0.88 11.18 24.97
CA ALA A 601 -0.90 12.19 26.04
C ALA A 601 -2.27 12.33 26.72
N VAL A 602 -3.37 12.08 26.00
CA VAL A 602 -4.75 12.14 26.53
C VAL A 602 -5.13 10.89 27.33
N GLN A 603 -4.59 9.70 26.99
CA GLN A 603 -4.83 8.47 27.76
C GLN A 603 -4.16 8.45 29.15
N VAL A 604 -3.17 9.31 29.39
CA VAL A 604 -2.47 9.37 30.70
C VAL A 604 -3.20 10.27 31.72
N ALA A 605 -4.15 11.10 31.29
CA ALA A 605 -4.92 11.99 32.19
C ALA A 605 -6.27 11.41 32.66
N GLY A 606 -6.54 10.13 32.40
CA GLY A 606 -7.82 9.46 32.68
C GLY A 606 -7.80 8.51 33.88
N MET A 607 -7.27 8.92 35.03
CA MET A 607 -7.46 8.20 36.31
C MET A 607 -7.89 9.20 37.39
N GLY A 608 -9.21 9.44 37.43
CA GLY A 608 -9.86 10.29 38.44
C GLY A 608 -11.20 10.80 37.94
N ALA A 609 -12.26 10.04 38.17
CA ALA A 609 -13.62 10.44 37.81
C ALA A 609 -14.10 11.64 38.64
N ASN A 610 -14.71 12.62 37.97
CA ASN A 610 -15.71 13.50 38.56
C ASN A 610 -16.73 13.89 37.46
N PRO A 611 -18.03 13.60 37.61
CA PRO A 611 -19.04 13.94 36.61
C PRO A 611 -19.47 15.40 36.82
N GLY A 612 -18.96 16.31 35.99
CA GLY A 612 -19.34 17.72 36.05
C GLY A 612 -18.34 18.66 35.41
N ALA A 613 -18.14 18.55 34.09
CA ALA A 613 -17.46 19.58 33.30
C ALA A 613 -17.78 19.43 31.80
N ALA A 614 -19.04 19.66 31.44
CA ALA A 614 -19.30 20.25 30.13
C ALA A 614 -18.77 21.69 30.16
N ALA A 615 -18.14 22.12 29.06
CA ALA A 615 -17.54 23.44 28.84
C ALA A 615 -16.13 23.65 29.43
N PHE A 616 -15.09 23.16 28.75
CA PHE A 616 -13.82 23.87 28.53
C PHE A 616 -13.01 23.13 27.44
N ASN A 617 -13.34 23.38 26.17
CA ASN A 617 -12.51 23.00 25.03
C ASN A 617 -12.35 24.23 24.12
N LYS A 618 -11.44 25.14 24.51
CA LYS A 618 -10.86 26.19 23.65
C LYS A 618 -9.36 26.23 23.92
N GLY A 619 -8.68 25.17 23.52
CA GLY A 619 -7.23 25.12 23.34
C GLY A 619 -6.97 24.70 21.90
N GLN A 620 -6.14 25.46 21.18
CA GLN A 620 -5.95 25.43 19.73
C GLN A 620 -5.50 24.05 19.20
N GLY A 621 -6.44 23.16 18.94
CA GLY A 621 -6.31 22.21 17.83
C GLY A 621 -6.44 23.02 16.53
N ALA A 622 -5.50 22.87 15.60
CA ALA A 622 -5.68 23.40 14.25
C ALA A 622 -7.06 22.95 13.76
N ALA A 623 -7.96 23.91 13.49
CA ALA A 623 -9.28 23.60 12.96
C ALA A 623 -9.06 22.77 11.70
N ILE A 624 -9.54 21.51 11.70
CA ILE A 624 -9.60 20.72 10.48
C ILE A 624 -10.41 21.58 9.51
N ALA A 625 -9.81 21.97 8.40
CA ALA A 625 -10.48 22.82 7.42
C ALA A 625 -11.82 22.16 7.04
N ALA A 626 -12.90 22.92 7.07
CA ALA A 626 -14.24 22.39 6.86
C ALA A 626 -14.37 21.90 5.41
N VAL A 627 -14.36 20.58 5.20
CA VAL A 627 -14.57 19.98 3.88
C VAL A 627 -16.06 19.71 3.69
N ARG A 628 -16.59 20.12 2.54
CA ARG A 628 -17.97 19.84 2.12
C ARG A 628 -17.96 19.20 0.75
N LEU A 629 -18.64 18.06 0.60
CA LEU A 629 -18.76 17.36 -0.69
C LEU A 629 -20.23 17.30 -1.12
N GLN A 630 -20.47 17.57 -2.40
CA GLN A 630 -21.79 17.47 -3.04
C GLN A 630 -21.74 16.56 -4.26
N ASP A 631 -22.86 15.96 -4.62
CA ASP A 631 -23.03 15.25 -5.90
C ASP A 631 -23.17 16.25 -7.06
N ARG A 632 -23.25 15.76 -8.29
CA ARG A 632 -23.31 16.62 -9.47
C ARG A 632 -24.51 17.57 -9.50
N ASN A 633 -25.57 17.22 -8.78
CA ASN A 633 -26.82 17.96 -8.70
C ASN A 633 -26.87 18.88 -7.45
N GLY A 634 -25.78 18.96 -6.68
CA GLY A 634 -25.69 19.78 -5.46
C GLY A 634 -26.19 19.09 -4.19
N THR A 635 -26.53 17.80 -4.24
CA THR A 635 -26.97 17.03 -3.08
C THR A 635 -25.81 16.80 -2.13
N LEU A 636 -26.01 17.03 -0.83
CA LEU A 636 -24.95 16.88 0.16
C LEU A 636 -24.52 15.41 0.33
N LEU A 637 -23.22 15.15 0.18
CA LEU A 637 -22.60 13.83 0.36
C LEU A 637 -21.78 13.73 1.64
N TRP A 638 -21.09 14.82 2.01
CA TRP A 638 -20.21 14.89 3.18
C TRP A 638 -20.25 16.30 3.78
N ALA A 639 -20.43 16.36 5.11
CA ALA A 639 -20.28 17.57 5.91
C ALA A 639 -19.97 17.16 7.37
N ASP A 640 -19.44 18.11 8.15
CA ASP A 640 -19.26 17.93 9.61
C ASP A 640 -18.41 16.69 10.00
N GLY A 641 -17.49 16.30 9.12
CA GLY A 641 -16.58 15.16 9.36
C GLY A 641 -17.19 13.77 9.13
N ALA A 642 -18.37 13.66 8.51
CA ALA A 642 -19.02 12.39 8.20
C ALA A 642 -19.79 12.38 6.86
N SER A 643 -20.02 11.17 6.31
CA SER A 643 -20.85 10.96 5.13
C SER A 643 -22.33 11.01 5.50
N THR A 644 -23.17 11.60 4.64
CA THR A 644 -24.63 11.60 4.84
C THR A 644 -25.18 10.16 4.81
N ALA A 645 -26.35 9.92 5.42
CA ALA A 645 -26.97 8.59 5.43
C ALA A 645 -27.20 8.07 4.00
N ALA A 646 -27.76 8.91 3.12
CA ALA A 646 -27.97 8.56 1.72
C ALA A 646 -26.67 8.20 0.98
N ALA A 647 -25.56 8.89 1.26
CA ALA A 647 -24.26 8.55 0.68
C ALA A 647 -23.72 7.21 1.21
N ARG A 648 -23.92 6.92 2.50
CA ARG A 648 -23.54 5.62 3.10
C ARG A 648 -24.36 4.47 2.50
N ASP A 649 -25.67 4.65 2.39
CA ASP A 649 -26.58 3.66 1.78
C ASP A 649 -26.28 3.44 0.29
N ALA A 650 -25.67 4.43 -0.37
CA ALA A 650 -25.19 4.34 -1.76
C ALA A 650 -23.78 3.74 -1.89
N GLY A 651 -23.18 3.23 -0.80
CA GLY A 651 -21.86 2.60 -0.80
C GLY A 651 -20.68 3.58 -0.92
N LEU A 652 -20.90 4.89 -0.72
CA LEU A 652 -19.87 5.92 -0.94
C LEU A 652 -18.97 6.19 0.27
N ALA A 653 -19.26 5.55 1.42
CA ALA A 653 -18.62 5.88 2.69
C ALA A 653 -17.09 5.79 2.63
N THR A 654 -16.52 4.71 2.09
CA THR A 654 -15.06 4.55 2.01
C THR A 654 -14.41 5.54 1.05
N MET A 655 -15.07 5.88 -0.06
CA MET A 655 -14.56 6.84 -1.04
C MET A 655 -14.59 8.28 -0.51
N LEU A 656 -15.69 8.70 0.13
CA LEU A 656 -15.85 10.06 0.66
C LEU A 656 -15.06 10.25 1.96
N GLY A 657 -15.15 9.28 2.87
CA GLY A 657 -14.51 9.29 4.19
C GLY A 657 -15.33 8.49 5.21
N LEU A 658 -14.63 7.88 6.17
CA LEU A 658 -15.27 7.23 7.33
C LEU A 658 -15.13 8.07 8.60
N ALA A 659 -14.02 8.80 8.70
CA ALA A 659 -13.66 9.65 9.81
C ALA A 659 -12.70 10.74 9.33
N PRO A 660 -12.49 11.83 10.09
CA PRO A 660 -11.51 12.87 9.74
C PRO A 660 -10.07 12.36 9.53
N GLY A 661 -9.73 11.20 10.11
CA GLY A 661 -8.42 10.56 9.96
C GLY A 661 -8.25 9.71 8.68
N HIS A 662 -9.28 9.57 7.84
CA HIS A 662 -9.19 8.79 6.60
C HIS A 662 -8.48 9.57 5.49
N ALA A 663 -7.16 9.66 5.57
CA ALA A 663 -6.34 10.51 4.69
C ALA A 663 -6.47 10.22 3.19
N SER A 664 -6.71 8.96 2.81
CA SER A 664 -6.87 8.54 1.40
C SER A 664 -8.27 8.78 0.83
N SER A 665 -9.27 9.15 1.62
CA SER A 665 -10.61 9.47 1.10
C SER A 665 -10.63 10.84 0.42
N ILE A 666 -11.67 11.14 -0.37
CA ILE A 666 -11.80 12.47 -1.00
C ILE A 666 -11.77 13.57 0.07
N ALA A 667 -12.51 13.41 1.17
CA ALA A 667 -12.47 14.40 2.25
C ALA A 667 -11.08 14.53 2.89
N GLY A 668 -10.37 13.42 3.13
CA GLY A 668 -9.01 13.43 3.66
C GLY A 668 -7.97 14.02 2.70
N MET A 669 -8.18 13.84 1.39
CA MET A 669 -7.37 14.46 0.35
C MET A 669 -7.55 15.98 0.36
N LEU A 670 -8.78 16.47 0.37
CA LEU A 670 -9.05 17.91 0.39
C LEU A 670 -8.61 18.56 1.72
N ALA A 671 -8.66 17.84 2.83
CA ALA A 671 -8.13 18.30 4.12
C ALA A 671 -6.59 18.50 4.13
N ARG A 672 -5.86 17.94 3.15
CA ARG A 672 -4.41 18.21 2.96
C ARG A 672 -4.14 19.54 2.26
N LEU A 673 -5.17 20.19 1.70
CA LEU A 673 -5.04 21.52 1.10
C LEU A 673 -4.99 22.59 2.21
N PRO A 674 -4.23 23.69 2.03
CA PRO A 674 -4.07 24.71 3.07
C PRO A 674 -5.37 25.34 3.59
N GLN A 675 -6.44 25.37 2.78
CA GLN A 675 -7.73 25.97 3.16
C GLN A 675 -8.89 24.95 3.21
N GLY A 676 -8.62 23.64 3.07
CA GLY A 676 -9.67 22.65 2.85
C GLY A 676 -10.32 22.83 1.49
N GLY A 677 -11.63 22.51 1.38
CA GLY A 677 -12.39 22.86 0.18
C GLY A 677 -13.87 22.46 0.18
N GLU A 678 -14.68 23.24 -0.53
CA GLU A 678 -16.02 22.87 -0.97
C GLU A 678 -15.95 22.29 -2.38
N ALA A 679 -16.37 21.04 -2.53
CA ALA A 679 -16.24 20.30 -3.78
C ALA A 679 -17.55 19.71 -4.27
N ARG A 680 -17.71 19.70 -5.59
CA ARG A 680 -18.77 18.98 -6.29
C ARG A 680 -18.16 17.80 -7.04
N LEU A 681 -18.77 16.63 -6.91
CA LEU A 681 -18.37 15.42 -7.61
C LEU A 681 -19.22 15.19 -8.86
N THR A 682 -18.71 14.40 -9.80
CA THR A 682 -19.46 14.01 -11.02
C THR A 682 -20.54 12.97 -10.76
N LEU A 683 -20.54 12.35 -9.59
CA LEU A 683 -21.47 11.30 -9.20
C LEU A 683 -22.91 11.79 -9.23
N ASP A 684 -23.81 10.94 -9.72
CA ASP A 684 -25.25 11.10 -9.59
C ASP A 684 -25.73 10.18 -8.45
N LEU A 685 -26.13 10.75 -7.31
CA LEU A 685 -26.43 9.96 -6.12
C LEU A 685 -27.56 8.93 -6.33
N PRO A 686 -28.68 9.24 -7.03
CA PRO A 686 -29.70 8.25 -7.36
C PRO A 686 -29.18 7.08 -8.21
N LEU A 687 -28.42 7.36 -9.27
CA LEU A 687 -27.83 6.32 -10.12
C LEU A 687 -26.80 5.48 -9.34
N GLN A 688 -25.98 6.12 -8.50
CA GLN A 688 -25.03 5.44 -7.62
C GLN A 688 -25.75 4.47 -6.68
N ALA A 689 -26.80 4.93 -5.98
CA ALA A 689 -27.55 4.11 -5.04
C ALA A 689 -28.25 2.92 -5.72
N LEU A 690 -28.83 3.14 -6.91
CA LEU A 690 -29.40 2.07 -7.73
C LEU A 690 -28.32 1.05 -8.14
N SER A 691 -27.18 1.54 -8.61
CA SER A 691 -26.06 0.69 -9.04
C SER A 691 -25.51 -0.14 -7.90
N GLN A 692 -25.34 0.42 -6.70
CA GLN A 692 -24.88 -0.30 -5.52
C GLN A 692 -25.86 -1.41 -5.11
N ARG A 693 -27.16 -1.11 -4.99
CA ARG A 693 -28.17 -2.13 -4.61
C ARG A 693 -28.24 -3.29 -5.61
N ILE A 694 -28.16 -3.00 -6.90
CA ILE A 694 -28.16 -4.04 -7.94
C ILE A 694 -26.85 -4.82 -7.93
N LEU A 695 -25.71 -4.19 -7.67
CA LEU A 695 -24.43 -4.87 -7.52
C LEU A 695 -24.43 -5.82 -6.31
N ASP A 696 -25.00 -5.39 -5.18
CA ASP A 696 -25.15 -6.24 -3.98
C ASP A 696 -26.13 -7.40 -4.22
N CYS A 697 -27.21 -7.14 -4.97
CA CYS A 697 -28.20 -8.17 -5.30
C CYS A 697 -27.68 -9.17 -6.35
N ALA A 698 -27.50 -8.70 -7.58
CA ALA A 698 -27.22 -9.54 -8.74
C ALA A 698 -25.73 -9.89 -8.85
N GLY A 699 -24.82 -9.02 -8.43
CA GLY A 699 -23.37 -9.29 -8.47
C GLY A 699 -22.88 -10.10 -7.27
N MET A 700 -23.15 -9.65 -6.05
CA MET A 700 -22.63 -10.34 -4.86
C MET A 700 -23.43 -11.60 -4.54
N ARG A 701 -24.76 -11.56 -4.61
CA ARG A 701 -25.64 -12.68 -4.22
C ARG A 701 -26.17 -13.48 -5.41
N HIS A 702 -25.80 -13.16 -6.65
CA HIS A 702 -26.33 -13.81 -7.86
C HIS A 702 -27.87 -13.83 -7.90
N GLY A 703 -28.51 -12.81 -7.29
CA GLY A 703 -29.96 -12.67 -7.17
C GLY A 703 -30.61 -12.07 -8.41
N ARG A 704 -31.94 -11.96 -8.37
CA ARG A 704 -32.78 -11.33 -9.40
C ARG A 704 -33.37 -10.03 -8.87
N TRP A 705 -33.15 -8.95 -9.61
CA TRP A 705 -33.71 -7.63 -9.32
C TRP A 705 -35.02 -7.43 -10.10
N ASP A 706 -36.11 -7.11 -9.41
CA ASP A 706 -37.44 -6.90 -10.01
C ASP A 706 -37.78 -5.42 -10.29
N GLY A 707 -36.87 -4.50 -9.93
CA GLY A 707 -37.08 -3.05 -9.98
C GLY A 707 -36.99 -2.39 -8.60
N ALA A 708 -37.29 -3.13 -7.53
CA ALA A 708 -37.26 -2.61 -6.16
C ALA A 708 -36.63 -3.57 -5.14
N THR A 709 -36.83 -4.88 -5.31
CA THR A 709 -36.38 -5.91 -4.36
C THR A 709 -35.44 -6.91 -5.00
N CYS A 710 -34.65 -7.56 -4.15
CA CYS A 710 -33.76 -8.64 -4.54
C CYS A 710 -34.38 -9.99 -4.14
N SER A 711 -34.51 -10.91 -5.10
CA SER A 711 -35.04 -12.26 -4.89
C SER A 711 -34.05 -13.33 -5.36
N ALA A 712 -34.31 -14.59 -5.00
CA ALA A 712 -33.52 -15.75 -5.43
C ALA A 712 -32.00 -15.62 -5.15
N THR A 713 -31.64 -15.04 -4.00
CA THR A 713 -30.26 -14.82 -3.59
C THR A 713 -29.56 -16.12 -3.21
N ARG A 714 -28.26 -16.19 -3.49
CA ARG A 714 -27.34 -17.24 -3.03
C ARG A 714 -26.40 -16.69 -1.95
N GLU A 715 -25.79 -17.59 -1.20
CA GLU A 715 -24.70 -17.25 -0.28
C GLU A 715 -23.52 -16.62 -1.05
N ILE A 716 -22.84 -15.67 -0.42
CA ILE A 716 -21.69 -14.99 -0.99
C ILE A 716 -20.44 -15.84 -0.72
N PRO A 717 -19.73 -16.36 -1.75
CA PRO A 717 -18.47 -17.05 -1.54
C PRO A 717 -17.43 -16.16 -0.87
N ALA A 718 -16.61 -16.76 -0.03
CA ALA A 718 -15.52 -16.07 0.65
C ALA A 718 -14.60 -15.37 -0.37
N GLY A 719 -14.26 -14.10 -0.10
CA GLY A 719 -13.38 -13.32 -0.98
C GLY A 719 -14.02 -12.83 -2.28
N ARG A 720 -15.32 -13.09 -2.53
CA ARG A 720 -16.03 -12.48 -3.67
C ARG A 720 -15.97 -10.96 -3.58
N ARG A 721 -15.65 -10.35 -4.70
CA ARG A 721 -15.63 -8.91 -4.96
C ARG A 721 -16.38 -8.59 -6.24
N ALA A 722 -17.03 -7.45 -6.26
CA ALA A 722 -17.71 -6.94 -7.44
C ALA A 722 -17.50 -5.43 -7.56
N GLY A 723 -17.50 -4.92 -8.78
CA GLY A 723 -17.32 -3.51 -9.06
C GLY A 723 -18.00 -3.09 -10.35
N LEU A 724 -18.47 -1.85 -10.39
CA LEU A 724 -19.20 -1.29 -11.52
C LEU A 724 -18.87 0.18 -11.70
N VAL A 725 -18.69 0.60 -12.95
CA VAL A 725 -18.57 2.01 -13.34
C VAL A 725 -19.57 2.32 -14.44
N ILE A 726 -20.21 3.49 -14.35
CA ILE A 726 -20.96 4.14 -15.44
C ILE A 726 -20.40 5.56 -15.58
N LEU A 727 -20.01 5.93 -16.79
CA LEU A 727 -19.46 7.25 -17.11
C LEU A 727 -20.06 7.84 -18.38
N ASP A 728 -20.03 9.17 -18.48
CA ASP A 728 -20.32 9.91 -19.70
C ASP A 728 -19.08 9.86 -20.61
N ALA A 729 -19.23 9.23 -21.79
CA ALA A 729 -18.12 8.99 -22.71
C ALA A 729 -17.66 10.23 -23.47
N GLU A 730 -18.39 11.35 -23.38
CA GLU A 730 -18.02 12.60 -24.07
C GLU A 730 -17.11 13.48 -23.22
N ASN A 731 -17.39 13.59 -21.92
CA ASN A 731 -16.63 14.47 -21.00
C ASN A 731 -15.92 13.72 -19.86
N GLY A 732 -16.06 12.39 -19.79
CA GLY A 732 -15.38 11.56 -18.79
C GLY A 732 -15.95 11.65 -17.38
N ASP A 733 -17.12 12.26 -17.18
CA ASP A 733 -17.76 12.33 -15.87
C ASP A 733 -18.10 10.92 -15.37
N ILE A 734 -17.55 10.52 -14.23
CA ILE A 734 -17.92 9.27 -13.55
C ILE A 734 -19.26 9.49 -12.86
N LEU A 735 -20.33 8.89 -13.39
CA LEU A 735 -21.70 9.07 -12.89
C LEU A 735 -22.03 8.11 -11.75
N ALA A 736 -21.47 6.90 -11.80
CA ALA A 736 -21.53 5.93 -10.71
C ALA A 736 -20.24 5.09 -10.67
N ALA A 737 -19.76 4.81 -9.45
CA ALA A 737 -18.66 3.91 -9.14
C ALA A 737 -19.07 3.06 -7.91
N ALA A 738 -19.68 1.92 -8.17
CA ALA A 738 -20.19 1.01 -7.13
C ALA A 738 -19.21 -0.15 -6.87
N GLY A 739 -19.10 -0.60 -5.63
CA GLY A 739 -18.15 -1.65 -5.26
C GLY A 739 -18.60 -2.43 -4.04
N ALA A 740 -18.24 -3.71 -3.98
CA ALA A 740 -18.62 -4.61 -2.90
C ALA A 740 -17.59 -5.73 -2.69
N GLY A 741 -17.63 -6.36 -1.52
CA GLY A 741 -16.81 -7.54 -1.20
C GLY A 741 -15.43 -7.25 -0.60
N THR A 742 -15.20 -6.02 -0.12
CA THR A 742 -13.95 -5.65 0.57
C THR A 742 -14.03 -5.75 2.09
N GLY A 743 -15.20 -6.12 2.64
CA GLY A 743 -15.49 -6.15 4.07
C GLY A 743 -16.24 -4.89 4.53
N GLU A 744 -16.82 -4.95 5.73
CA GLU A 744 -17.53 -3.79 6.28
C GLU A 744 -16.54 -2.75 6.80
N ALA A 745 -16.81 -1.48 6.48
CA ALA A 745 -15.99 -0.37 6.91
C ALA A 745 -16.85 0.77 7.44
N ASN A 746 -16.76 1.03 8.75
CA ASN A 746 -17.56 2.02 9.43
C ASN A 746 -16.78 2.67 10.59
N GLY A 747 -17.44 3.58 11.31
CA GLY A 747 -16.81 4.29 12.43
C GLY A 747 -16.45 3.39 13.62
N ALA A 748 -17.17 2.29 13.84
CA ALA A 748 -16.98 1.40 14.98
C ALA A 748 -15.70 0.55 14.84
N ASN A 749 -15.36 0.12 13.62
CA ASN A 749 -14.15 -0.68 13.35
C ASN A 749 -12.99 0.14 12.73
N TRP A 750 -13.08 1.48 12.73
CA TRP A 750 -12.10 2.37 12.11
C TRP A 750 -10.65 2.13 12.56
N ALA A 751 -10.40 1.91 13.85
CA ALA A 751 -9.06 1.73 14.37
C ALA A 751 -8.37 0.47 13.78
N GLU A 752 -9.10 -0.65 13.71
CA GLU A 752 -8.60 -1.91 13.15
C GLU A 752 -8.38 -1.78 11.64
N ILE A 753 -9.31 -1.14 10.92
CA ILE A 753 -9.18 -0.90 9.49
C ILE A 753 -7.98 -0.01 9.18
N ARG A 754 -7.77 1.08 9.94
CA ARG A 754 -6.63 1.97 9.77
C ARG A 754 -5.30 1.23 9.94
N ASP A 755 -5.22 0.37 10.95
CA ASP A 755 -4.00 -0.39 11.23
C ASP A 755 -3.79 -1.49 10.17
N PHE A 756 -4.87 -2.11 9.71
CA PHE A 756 -4.84 -3.04 8.57
C PHE A 756 -4.42 -2.35 7.27
N ASP A 757 -4.94 -1.16 6.98
CA ASP A 757 -4.58 -0.38 5.80
C ASP A 757 -3.09 -0.02 5.77
N ARG A 758 -2.50 0.30 6.92
CA ARG A 758 -1.06 0.54 7.04
C ARG A 758 -0.24 -0.73 6.80
N ALA A 759 -0.75 -1.88 7.23
CA ALA A 759 -0.06 -3.16 7.11
C ALA A 759 -0.19 -3.79 5.71
N ASN A 760 -1.37 -3.67 5.09
CA ASN A 760 -1.72 -4.25 3.80
C ASN A 760 -2.73 -3.35 3.05
N PRO A 761 -2.28 -2.20 2.51
CA PRO A 761 -3.18 -1.20 1.90
C PRO A 761 -3.93 -1.76 0.69
N ALA A 762 -3.34 -2.71 -0.04
CA ALA A 762 -3.92 -3.32 -1.22
C ALA A 762 -5.21 -4.11 -0.93
N ARG A 763 -5.23 -4.87 0.18
CA ARG A 763 -6.38 -5.70 0.60
C ARG A 763 -7.33 -4.97 1.55
N SER A 764 -7.10 -3.69 1.80
CA SER A 764 -7.86 -2.91 2.77
C SER A 764 -9.35 -2.81 2.40
N PRO A 765 -10.27 -2.90 3.39
CA PRO A 765 -11.68 -2.63 3.19
C PRO A 765 -11.99 -1.23 2.64
N LEU A 766 -11.02 -0.30 2.75
CA LEU A 766 -11.14 1.08 2.25
C LEU A 766 -11.02 1.18 0.72
N ARG A 767 -10.62 0.12 0.03
CA ARG A 767 -10.47 0.13 -1.43
C ARG A 767 -11.82 -0.05 -2.10
N LEU A 768 -12.05 0.72 -3.17
CA LEU A 768 -13.27 0.62 -3.97
C LEU A 768 -13.00 -0.23 -5.22
N PRO A 769 -13.55 -1.45 -5.35
CA PRO A 769 -13.28 -2.34 -6.48
C PRO A 769 -13.57 -1.76 -7.87
N ALA A 770 -14.43 -0.73 -7.98
CA ALA A 770 -14.67 0.00 -9.22
C ALA A 770 -13.43 0.73 -9.76
N LEU A 771 -12.57 1.22 -8.87
CA LEU A 771 -11.45 2.12 -9.18
C LEU A 771 -10.10 1.54 -8.78
N GLN A 772 -10.07 0.57 -7.87
CA GLN A 772 -8.86 0.12 -7.21
C GLN A 772 -8.85 -1.42 -7.08
N HIS A 773 -7.67 -2.02 -7.27
CA HIS A 773 -7.44 -3.43 -7.04
C HIS A 773 -6.09 -3.72 -6.37
N ASP A 774 -5.97 -4.93 -5.85
CA ASP A 774 -4.77 -5.49 -5.23
C ASP A 774 -3.85 -6.24 -6.21
N GLY A 775 -4.28 -6.40 -7.45
CA GLY A 775 -3.59 -7.21 -8.46
C GLY A 775 -4.01 -8.68 -8.39
N GLY A 776 -3.29 -9.55 -9.10
CA GLY A 776 -3.56 -11.00 -9.14
C GLY A 776 -4.69 -11.43 -10.10
N ALA A 777 -4.84 -12.75 -10.23
CA ALA A 777 -5.69 -13.39 -11.25
C ALA A 777 -7.19 -13.08 -11.11
N HIS A 778 -7.67 -12.73 -9.91
CA HIS A 778 -9.07 -12.35 -9.66
C HIS A 778 -9.45 -10.98 -10.24
N GLN A 779 -8.49 -10.24 -10.82
CA GLN A 779 -8.70 -8.93 -11.42
C GLN A 779 -8.50 -8.96 -12.94
N SER A 780 -8.29 -10.15 -13.52
CA SER A 780 -8.09 -10.32 -14.95
C SER A 780 -9.40 -10.03 -15.71
N PRO A 781 -9.40 -9.10 -16.69
CA PRO A 781 -10.59 -8.72 -17.48
C PRO A 781 -11.07 -9.84 -18.42
N GLY A 782 -10.23 -10.85 -18.67
CA GLY A 782 -10.50 -11.93 -19.61
C GLY A 782 -10.84 -11.39 -20.99
N SER A 783 -11.79 -12.03 -21.68
CA SER A 783 -12.16 -11.68 -23.05
C SER A 783 -12.72 -10.25 -23.25
N THR A 784 -12.95 -9.45 -22.21
CA THR A 784 -13.22 -8.01 -22.42
C THR A 784 -12.00 -7.25 -22.92
N PHE A 785 -10.79 -7.68 -22.57
CA PHE A 785 -9.54 -7.10 -23.08
C PHE A 785 -9.39 -7.25 -24.60
N LYS A 786 -10.11 -8.17 -25.24
CA LYS A 786 -10.12 -8.28 -26.71
C LYS A 786 -10.55 -7.00 -27.42
N VAL A 787 -11.25 -6.09 -26.74
CA VAL A 787 -11.50 -4.73 -27.24
C VAL A 787 -10.19 -3.96 -27.45
N VAL A 788 -9.27 -4.03 -26.49
CA VAL A 788 -7.92 -3.45 -26.56
C VAL A 788 -7.06 -4.21 -27.57
N THR A 789 -7.12 -5.56 -27.55
CA THR A 789 -6.42 -6.39 -28.55
C THR A 789 -6.85 -6.03 -29.98
N ALA A 790 -8.16 -5.86 -30.22
CA ALA A 790 -8.71 -5.49 -31.51
C ALA A 790 -8.21 -4.11 -31.98
N LEU A 791 -8.12 -3.13 -31.07
CA LEU A 791 -7.52 -1.82 -31.38
C LEU A 791 -6.05 -1.96 -31.78
N GLY A 792 -5.27 -2.77 -31.07
CA GLY A 792 -3.88 -3.06 -31.43
C GLY A 792 -3.75 -3.73 -32.80
N LEU A 793 -4.64 -4.66 -33.13
CA LEU A 793 -4.68 -5.30 -34.45
C LEU A 793 -5.03 -4.30 -35.55
N GLU A 794 -6.00 -3.41 -35.34
CA GLU A 794 -6.35 -2.36 -36.30
C GLU A 794 -5.21 -1.31 -36.44
N MET A 795 -4.44 -1.06 -35.37
CA MET A 795 -3.21 -0.26 -35.44
C MET A 795 -2.15 -0.93 -36.33
N ALA A 796 -1.99 -2.26 -36.22
CA ALA A 796 -1.07 -3.02 -37.07
C ALA A 796 -1.52 -3.01 -38.54
N ALA A 797 -2.82 -3.19 -38.79
CA ALA A 797 -3.43 -3.22 -40.12
C ALA A 797 -3.19 -1.94 -40.94
N ARG A 798 -3.03 -0.78 -40.30
CA ARG A 798 -2.67 0.48 -40.97
C ARG A 798 -1.37 0.38 -41.79
N LYS A 799 -0.47 -0.51 -41.41
CA LYS A 799 0.86 -0.69 -42.05
C LYS A 799 1.02 -2.07 -42.70
N ASP A 800 0.01 -2.95 -42.60
CA ASP A 800 0.04 -4.31 -43.11
C ASP A 800 -1.29 -4.64 -43.81
N GLY A 801 -1.29 -4.60 -45.14
CA GLY A 801 -2.47 -4.90 -45.94
C GLY A 801 -2.95 -6.35 -45.85
N GLN A 802 -2.07 -7.30 -45.51
CA GLN A 802 -2.49 -8.68 -45.29
C GLN A 802 -3.22 -8.82 -43.96
N MET A 803 -2.75 -8.11 -42.92
CA MET A 803 -3.48 -7.99 -41.66
C MET A 803 -4.84 -7.32 -41.89
N ASP A 804 -4.91 -6.19 -42.63
CA ASP A 804 -6.19 -5.53 -42.91
C ASP A 804 -7.20 -6.46 -43.63
N ALA A 805 -6.74 -7.22 -44.62
CA ALA A 805 -7.58 -8.20 -45.31
C ALA A 805 -8.08 -9.31 -44.36
N MET A 806 -7.21 -9.82 -43.48
CA MET A 806 -7.56 -10.81 -42.46
C MET A 806 -8.61 -10.26 -41.48
N LEU A 807 -8.43 -9.04 -40.97
CA LEU A 807 -9.38 -8.38 -40.08
C LEU A 807 -10.73 -8.12 -40.79
N GLY A 808 -10.69 -7.80 -42.08
CA GLY A 808 -11.86 -7.59 -42.93
C GLY A 808 -12.68 -8.85 -43.22
N GLY A 809 -12.10 -10.04 -43.01
CA GLY A 809 -12.79 -11.31 -43.15
C GLY A 809 -12.39 -12.04 -44.42
N LEU A 810 -11.55 -13.06 -44.28
CA LEU A 810 -11.14 -13.95 -45.36
C LEU A 810 -12.01 -15.22 -45.38
N PRO A 811 -12.15 -15.88 -46.55
CA PRO A 811 -12.67 -17.24 -46.61
C PRO A 811 -11.87 -18.18 -45.68
N LEU A 812 -12.54 -19.14 -45.04
CA LEU A 812 -11.89 -20.05 -44.08
C LEU A 812 -10.66 -20.77 -44.66
N ALA A 813 -10.76 -21.26 -45.90
CA ALA A 813 -9.64 -21.92 -46.59
C ALA A 813 -8.44 -20.97 -46.80
N ALA A 814 -8.70 -19.69 -47.05
CA ALA A 814 -7.64 -18.69 -47.21
C ALA A 814 -6.95 -18.38 -45.87
N LEU A 815 -7.68 -18.34 -44.74
CA LEU A 815 -7.09 -18.19 -43.41
C LEU A 815 -6.13 -19.34 -43.09
N ASN A 816 -6.56 -20.58 -43.30
CA ASN A 816 -5.71 -21.76 -43.09
C ASN A 816 -4.51 -21.75 -44.06
N GLY A 817 -4.71 -21.27 -45.28
CA GLY A 817 -3.64 -21.05 -46.25
C GLY A 817 -2.57 -20.09 -45.74
N VAL A 818 -2.96 -18.93 -45.20
CA VAL A 818 -2.04 -17.94 -44.62
C VAL A 818 -1.24 -18.54 -43.45
N ALA A 819 -1.92 -19.27 -42.55
CA ALA A 819 -1.26 -19.94 -41.43
C ALA A 819 -0.22 -20.96 -41.89
N ARG A 820 -0.62 -21.88 -42.79
CA ARG A 820 0.26 -22.94 -43.32
C ARG A 820 1.45 -22.38 -44.08
N GLN A 821 1.25 -21.37 -44.94
CA GLN A 821 2.34 -20.72 -45.69
C GLN A 821 3.40 -20.10 -44.78
N ARG A 822 3.01 -19.64 -43.58
CA ARG A 822 3.91 -19.03 -42.60
C ARG A 822 4.35 -20.00 -41.49
N GLY A 823 4.00 -21.29 -41.61
CA GLY A 823 4.37 -22.35 -40.68
C GLY A 823 3.65 -22.32 -39.33
N PHE A 824 2.58 -21.53 -39.18
CA PHE A 824 1.78 -21.52 -37.95
C PHE A 824 0.85 -22.73 -37.90
N ALA A 825 0.84 -23.45 -36.79
CA ALA A 825 -0.12 -24.51 -36.51
C ALA A 825 -1.50 -23.93 -36.09
N PHE A 826 -2.07 -23.07 -36.93
CA PHE A 826 -3.42 -22.53 -36.78
C PHE A 826 -4.33 -23.15 -37.85
N GLU A 827 -5.48 -23.66 -37.43
CA GLU A 827 -6.52 -24.19 -38.30
C GLU A 827 -7.89 -23.73 -37.80
N THR A 828 -8.76 -23.27 -38.70
CA THR A 828 -10.10 -22.81 -38.34
C THR A 828 -10.99 -23.91 -37.76
N SER A 829 -10.74 -25.17 -38.09
CA SER A 829 -11.46 -26.32 -37.54
C SER A 829 -10.94 -26.74 -36.15
N ALA A 830 -9.76 -26.28 -35.73
CA ALA A 830 -9.16 -26.68 -34.47
C ALA A 830 -9.73 -25.91 -33.28
N ALA A 831 -9.98 -26.63 -32.18
CA ALA A 831 -10.44 -26.07 -30.91
C ALA A 831 -9.34 -25.34 -30.12
N SER A 832 -8.07 -25.56 -30.49
CA SER A 832 -6.90 -25.03 -29.80
C SER A 832 -5.87 -24.44 -30.75
N TYR A 833 -5.07 -23.51 -30.23
CA TYR A 833 -3.94 -22.90 -30.92
C TYR A 833 -2.71 -22.86 -29.99
N PRO A 834 -1.56 -23.43 -30.37
CA PRO A 834 -1.33 -24.24 -31.58
C PRO A 834 -2.25 -25.47 -31.64
N ALA A 835 -2.60 -25.90 -32.85
CA ALA A 835 -3.42 -27.08 -33.08
C ALA A 835 -2.71 -28.31 -32.51
N ALA A 836 -3.43 -29.10 -31.71
CA ALA A 836 -2.88 -30.29 -31.09
C ALA A 836 -2.59 -31.37 -32.15
N THR A 837 -1.38 -31.91 -32.11
CA THR A 837 -0.99 -33.14 -32.83
C THR A 837 -0.53 -34.18 -31.81
N ALA A 838 -0.42 -35.46 -32.22
CA ALA A 838 0.12 -36.50 -31.34
C ALA A 838 1.52 -36.15 -30.79
N ALA A 839 2.33 -35.43 -31.57
CA ALA A 839 3.66 -34.98 -31.18
C ALA A 839 3.67 -33.72 -30.30
N SER A 840 2.59 -32.90 -30.32
CA SER A 840 2.48 -31.64 -29.55
C SER A 840 1.48 -31.71 -28.40
N ALA A 841 1.08 -32.91 -27.99
CA ALA A 841 0.06 -33.14 -26.96
C ALA A 841 0.36 -32.46 -25.61
N HIS A 842 1.63 -32.21 -25.29
CA HIS A 842 2.07 -31.56 -24.05
C HIS A 842 2.41 -30.06 -24.21
N GLN A 843 2.29 -29.48 -25.41
CA GLN A 843 2.59 -28.06 -25.63
C GLN A 843 1.48 -27.16 -25.07
N ALA A 844 1.88 -26.09 -24.37
CA ALA A 844 0.97 -25.08 -23.83
C ALA A 844 0.19 -24.38 -24.95
N ARG A 845 -1.14 -24.37 -24.82
CA ARG A 845 -2.07 -23.94 -25.87
C ARG A 845 -3.17 -23.04 -25.33
N ILE A 846 -3.76 -22.26 -26.23
CA ILE A 846 -5.01 -21.53 -25.98
C ILE A 846 -6.15 -22.35 -26.55
N THR A 847 -7.23 -22.52 -25.79
CA THR A 847 -8.45 -23.23 -26.22
C THR A 847 -9.62 -22.26 -26.39
N ASN A 848 -10.51 -22.57 -27.32
CA ASN A 848 -11.81 -21.91 -27.39
C ASN A 848 -12.73 -22.41 -26.27
N TYR A 849 -13.65 -21.55 -25.84
CA TYR A 849 -14.69 -21.93 -24.88
C TYR A 849 -15.53 -23.08 -25.46
N ARG A 850 -15.76 -24.13 -24.65
CA ARG A 850 -16.42 -25.40 -25.04
C ARG A 850 -15.72 -26.18 -26.16
N GLU A 851 -14.44 -25.92 -26.41
CA GLU A 851 -13.60 -26.69 -27.33
C GLU A 851 -14.15 -26.81 -28.76
N GLN A 852 -14.83 -25.77 -29.26
CA GLN A 852 -15.39 -25.76 -30.62
C GLN A 852 -14.43 -25.13 -31.65
N GLY A 853 -14.50 -25.64 -32.88
CA GLY A 853 -13.91 -25.00 -34.07
C GLY A 853 -14.55 -23.65 -34.39
N LEU A 854 -13.87 -22.85 -35.20
CA LEU A 854 -14.27 -21.50 -35.62
C LEU A 854 -15.23 -21.49 -36.82
N ASP A 855 -15.26 -22.57 -37.58
CA ASP A 855 -16.00 -22.76 -38.83
C ASP A 855 -17.50 -22.43 -38.70
N ARG A 856 -18.16 -22.89 -37.64
CA ARG A 856 -19.59 -22.63 -37.38
C ARG A 856 -19.91 -21.16 -37.07
N ARG A 857 -18.88 -20.32 -36.91
CA ARG A 857 -19.00 -18.90 -36.55
C ARG A 857 -18.67 -17.98 -37.74
N ALA A 858 -18.30 -18.56 -38.87
CA ALA A 858 -18.15 -17.85 -40.13
C ALA A 858 -19.50 -17.32 -40.62
N GLN A 859 -19.48 -16.17 -41.28
CA GLN A 859 -20.62 -15.60 -41.96
C GLN A 859 -20.35 -15.67 -43.46
N GLU A 860 -21.22 -16.33 -44.22
CA GLU A 860 -21.04 -16.57 -45.66
C GLU A 860 -19.69 -17.23 -45.98
N GLY A 861 -19.23 -18.13 -45.11
CA GLY A 861 -17.94 -18.82 -45.24
C GLY A 861 -16.72 -17.94 -44.95
N ARG A 862 -16.90 -16.72 -44.45
CA ARG A 862 -15.84 -15.76 -44.12
C ARG A 862 -15.76 -15.50 -42.62
N LEU A 863 -14.54 -15.28 -42.12
CA LEU A 863 -14.30 -14.99 -40.72
C LEU A 863 -13.27 -13.86 -40.58
N GLY A 864 -13.66 -12.78 -39.90
CA GLY A 864 -12.81 -11.64 -39.60
C GLY A 864 -12.99 -11.14 -38.16
N LEU A 865 -12.49 -9.93 -37.88
CA LEU A 865 -12.48 -9.36 -36.54
C LEU A 865 -13.88 -9.24 -35.93
N ALA A 866 -14.88 -8.85 -36.72
CA ALA A 866 -16.26 -8.69 -36.25
C ALA A 866 -16.86 -10.01 -35.74
N GLN A 867 -16.69 -11.11 -36.49
CA GLN A 867 -17.14 -12.44 -36.06
C GLN A 867 -16.33 -12.95 -34.86
N ALA A 868 -15.00 -12.78 -34.90
CA ALA A 868 -14.12 -13.17 -33.81
C ALA A 868 -14.49 -12.47 -32.49
N MET A 869 -14.84 -11.18 -32.55
CA MET A 869 -15.34 -10.41 -31.39
C MET A 869 -16.73 -10.88 -30.93
N THR A 870 -17.67 -11.07 -31.86
CA THR A 870 -19.06 -11.48 -31.59
C THR A 870 -19.13 -12.77 -30.77
N TYR A 871 -18.35 -13.76 -31.18
CA TYR A 871 -18.31 -15.10 -30.57
C TYR A 871 -17.12 -15.31 -29.64
N SER A 872 -16.31 -14.26 -29.40
CA SER A 872 -15.17 -14.24 -28.49
C SER A 872 -14.10 -15.32 -28.74
N LEU A 873 -13.73 -15.54 -30.00
CA LEU A 873 -12.89 -16.66 -30.45
C LEU A 873 -11.43 -16.56 -29.97
N ASN A 874 -11.04 -17.33 -28.95
CA ASN A 874 -9.72 -17.25 -28.31
C ASN A 874 -8.56 -17.58 -29.28
N THR A 875 -8.69 -18.67 -30.05
CA THR A 875 -7.60 -19.13 -30.93
C THR A 875 -7.29 -18.13 -32.04
N TRP A 876 -8.31 -17.46 -32.58
CA TRP A 876 -8.14 -16.41 -33.59
C TRP A 876 -7.39 -15.19 -33.03
N PHE A 877 -7.76 -14.71 -31.83
CA PHE A 877 -7.05 -13.60 -31.19
C PHE A 877 -5.61 -13.94 -30.81
N ALA A 878 -5.37 -15.15 -30.33
CA ALA A 878 -4.03 -15.62 -29.99
C ALA A 878 -3.11 -15.67 -31.22
N TRP A 879 -3.61 -16.20 -32.35
CA TRP A 879 -2.84 -16.23 -33.59
C TRP A 879 -2.64 -14.84 -34.21
N ALA A 880 -3.69 -14.02 -34.27
CA ALA A 880 -3.59 -12.65 -34.78
C ALA A 880 -2.61 -11.79 -33.96
N ALA A 881 -2.54 -11.99 -32.64
CA ALA A 881 -1.57 -11.33 -31.79
C ALA A 881 -0.13 -11.71 -32.15
N GLU A 882 0.17 -13.01 -32.32
CA GLU A 882 1.51 -13.44 -32.76
C GLU A 882 1.87 -12.87 -34.14
N LEU A 883 0.91 -12.82 -35.05
CA LEU A 883 1.10 -12.28 -36.39
C LEU A 883 1.45 -10.79 -36.35
N SER A 884 0.85 -10.03 -35.42
CA SER A 884 1.05 -8.59 -35.28
C SER A 884 2.32 -8.20 -34.48
N ASP A 885 2.85 -9.09 -33.66
CA ASP A 885 3.97 -8.78 -32.76
C ASP A 885 5.31 -8.89 -33.49
N ARG A 886 5.97 -7.74 -33.68
CA ARG A 886 7.24 -7.66 -34.41
C ARG A 886 8.40 -8.32 -33.66
N SER A 887 8.30 -8.50 -32.35
CA SER A 887 9.31 -9.22 -31.56
C SER A 887 9.43 -10.70 -31.92
N LEU A 888 8.43 -11.24 -32.62
CA LEU A 888 8.43 -12.63 -33.10
C LEU A 888 9.02 -12.78 -34.51
N PHE A 889 9.35 -11.67 -35.17
CA PHE A 889 9.98 -11.63 -36.50
C PHE A 889 9.22 -12.42 -37.58
N GLY A 890 7.89 -12.49 -37.47
CA GLY A 890 7.02 -13.22 -38.40
C GLY A 890 7.19 -14.74 -38.38
N ARG A 891 7.86 -15.31 -37.38
CA ARG A 891 8.14 -16.75 -37.27
C ARG A 891 7.03 -17.46 -36.49
N ALA A 892 6.79 -18.74 -36.79
CA ALA A 892 5.87 -19.58 -36.02
C ALA A 892 6.43 -20.06 -34.67
N GLU A 893 7.77 -20.12 -34.55
CA GLU A 893 8.49 -20.52 -33.34
C GLU A 893 9.69 -19.57 -33.09
N GLY A 894 10.15 -19.49 -31.83
CA GLY A 894 11.28 -18.62 -31.44
C GLY A 894 10.96 -17.12 -31.43
N GLY A 895 11.94 -16.27 -31.73
CA GLY A 895 11.83 -14.80 -31.62
C GLY A 895 12.33 -14.28 -30.28
N ALA A 896 11.94 -13.05 -29.91
CA ALA A 896 12.31 -12.41 -28.64
C ALA A 896 11.04 -11.97 -27.87
N PRO A 897 10.19 -12.92 -27.43
CA PRO A 897 8.98 -12.59 -26.67
C PRO A 897 9.28 -11.93 -25.31
N ASP A 898 10.51 -12.01 -24.81
CA ASP A 898 10.94 -11.48 -23.51
C ASP A 898 11.60 -10.08 -23.57
N LEU A 899 11.43 -9.36 -24.69
CA LEU A 899 11.78 -7.93 -24.75
C LEU A 899 10.99 -7.15 -23.69
N GLN A 900 11.70 -6.30 -22.94
CA GLN A 900 11.14 -5.45 -21.89
C GLN A 900 11.31 -3.97 -22.27
N ALA A 901 10.39 -3.12 -21.81
CA ALA A 901 10.49 -1.68 -21.99
C ALA A 901 11.22 -1.06 -20.78
N LEU A 902 12.41 -0.49 -20.97
CA LEU A 902 13.10 0.27 -19.92
C LEU A 902 12.38 1.58 -19.64
N GLU A 903 11.84 2.22 -20.69
CA GLU A 903 11.05 3.42 -20.60
C GLU A 903 9.64 3.23 -21.16
N PRO A 904 8.63 3.98 -20.68
CA PRO A 904 7.29 3.95 -21.26
C PRO A 904 7.35 4.33 -22.74
N GLY A 905 6.77 3.52 -23.63
CA GLY A 905 6.82 3.80 -25.06
C GLY A 905 7.71 2.86 -25.87
N ALA A 906 8.73 2.25 -25.25
CA ALA A 906 9.79 1.56 -25.98
C ALA A 906 9.31 0.35 -26.79
N LEU A 907 8.19 -0.25 -26.40
CA LEU A 907 7.59 -1.38 -27.11
C LEU A 907 6.44 -1.00 -28.03
N ASP A 908 6.00 0.26 -28.10
CA ASP A 908 4.81 0.64 -28.87
C ASP A 908 4.94 0.40 -30.37
N GLY A 909 6.12 0.66 -30.92
CA GLY A 909 6.43 0.37 -32.32
C GLY A 909 6.63 -1.13 -32.60
N VAL A 910 6.72 -1.96 -31.56
CA VAL A 910 7.03 -3.40 -31.64
C VAL A 910 5.80 -4.26 -31.39
N ARG A 911 4.97 -3.87 -30.41
CA ARG A 911 3.82 -4.61 -29.90
C ARG A 911 2.55 -3.75 -29.99
N PRO A 912 1.81 -3.83 -31.11
CA PRO A 912 0.64 -2.99 -31.34
C PRO A 912 -0.44 -3.10 -30.25
N ILE A 913 -0.61 -4.29 -29.64
CA ILE A 913 -1.57 -4.51 -28.55
C ILE A 913 -1.15 -3.76 -27.27
N VAL A 914 0.14 -3.80 -26.92
CA VAL A 914 0.70 -3.04 -25.79
C VAL A 914 0.57 -1.54 -26.06
N ALA A 915 0.79 -1.12 -27.32
CA ALA A 915 0.63 0.27 -27.72
C ALA A 915 -0.83 0.76 -27.57
N ALA A 916 -1.79 -0.05 -28.00
CA ALA A 916 -3.21 0.24 -27.82
C ALA A 916 -3.60 0.32 -26.34
N ALA A 917 -3.09 -0.59 -25.50
CA ALA A 917 -3.32 -0.56 -24.07
C ALA A 917 -2.78 0.74 -23.44
N ARG A 918 -1.54 1.13 -23.75
CA ARG A 918 -0.94 2.37 -23.26
C ARG A 918 -1.68 3.62 -23.74
N LEU A 919 -2.11 3.65 -25.02
CA LEU A 919 -2.94 4.73 -25.57
C LEU A 919 -4.25 4.92 -24.77
N LEU A 920 -4.81 3.84 -24.24
CA LEU A 920 -6.02 3.87 -23.42
C LEU A 920 -5.76 4.11 -21.92
N GLY A 921 -4.52 4.31 -21.49
CA GLY A 921 -4.18 4.62 -20.10
C GLY A 921 -3.76 3.42 -19.23
N PHE A 922 -3.57 2.23 -19.81
CA PHE A 922 -2.92 1.14 -19.08
C PHE A 922 -1.48 1.51 -18.69
N GLU A 923 -0.94 0.85 -17.67
CA GLU A 923 0.38 1.09 -17.07
C GLU A 923 0.53 2.40 -16.30
N GLN A 924 -0.54 3.19 -16.16
CA GLN A 924 -0.50 4.48 -15.48
C GLN A 924 -1.66 4.65 -14.49
N PRO A 925 -1.46 5.35 -13.35
CA PRO A 925 -2.56 5.73 -12.49
C PRO A 925 -3.39 6.81 -13.19
N LEU A 926 -4.72 6.64 -13.24
CA LEU A 926 -5.62 7.67 -13.77
C LEU A 926 -5.95 8.66 -12.66
N ARG A 927 -5.64 9.94 -12.88
CA ARG A 927 -6.01 11.03 -11.98
C ARG A 927 -7.47 11.43 -12.23
N LEU A 928 -8.25 11.54 -11.16
CA LEU A 928 -9.69 11.82 -11.20
C LEU A 928 -10.04 13.20 -10.63
N ASP A 929 -9.04 14.05 -10.39
CA ASP A 929 -9.20 15.39 -9.82
C ASP A 929 -9.63 16.45 -10.84
N GLY A 930 -9.74 16.09 -12.12
CA GLY A 930 -10.16 17.02 -13.17
C GLY A 930 -9.18 18.19 -13.37
N GLY A 931 -7.92 18.04 -12.95
CA GLY A 931 -6.89 19.09 -13.00
C GLY A 931 -7.07 20.18 -11.93
N LEU A 932 -7.90 19.95 -10.91
CA LEU A 932 -8.20 20.94 -9.87
C LEU A 932 -7.21 20.91 -8.70
N LEU A 933 -6.50 19.80 -8.48
CA LEU A 933 -5.49 19.76 -7.42
C LEU A 933 -4.18 20.41 -7.89
N PRO A 934 -3.41 21.04 -6.98
CA PRO A 934 -2.12 21.63 -7.33
C PRO A 934 -1.17 20.61 -8.00
N PRO A 935 -0.34 21.03 -8.97
CA PRO A 935 0.63 20.12 -9.62
C PRO A 935 1.63 19.45 -8.67
N ASP A 936 1.89 20.07 -7.52
CA ASP A 936 2.75 19.58 -6.44
C ASP A 936 1.98 18.90 -5.30
N PHE A 937 0.69 18.59 -5.50
CA PHE A 937 -0.11 17.86 -4.52
C PHE A 937 0.59 16.53 -4.15
N ASN A 938 0.69 16.28 -2.85
CA ASN A 938 1.34 15.09 -2.31
C ASN A 938 0.44 13.86 -2.44
N TRP A 939 0.36 13.29 -3.64
CA TRP A 939 -0.37 12.06 -3.92
C TRP A 939 0.20 10.87 -3.16
N GLN A 940 -0.67 10.17 -2.44
CA GLN A 940 -0.33 8.91 -1.75
C GLN A 940 -0.88 7.73 -2.52
N ALA A 941 -0.33 6.53 -2.31
CA ALA A 941 -0.89 5.31 -2.90
C ALA A 941 -2.36 5.13 -2.45
N TYR A 942 -3.22 4.74 -3.38
CA TYR A 942 -4.65 4.51 -3.16
C TYR A 942 -5.50 5.70 -2.67
N ASP A 943 -5.01 6.94 -2.81
CA ASP A 943 -5.87 8.14 -2.76
C ASP A 943 -7.14 7.96 -3.63
N ALA A 944 -8.31 8.40 -3.14
CA ALA A 944 -9.61 8.13 -3.75
C ALA A 944 -9.83 8.84 -5.10
N LEU A 945 -9.16 9.98 -5.34
CA LEU A 945 -9.17 10.67 -6.64
C LEU A 945 -8.13 10.11 -7.62
N GLN A 946 -7.74 8.84 -7.49
CA GLN A 946 -6.98 8.12 -8.51
C GLN A 946 -7.40 6.66 -8.59
N SER A 947 -7.26 6.07 -9.77
CA SER A 947 -7.38 4.62 -9.95
C SER A 947 -6.05 3.91 -9.67
N THR A 948 -6.12 2.63 -9.30
CA THR A 948 -4.92 1.78 -9.46
C THR A 948 -4.66 1.58 -10.96
N PRO A 949 -3.39 1.50 -11.39
CA PRO A 949 -3.07 1.22 -12.78
C PRO A 949 -3.59 -0.16 -13.18
N ALA A 950 -4.21 -0.25 -14.36
CA ALA A 950 -4.35 -1.54 -15.02
C ALA A 950 -2.99 -1.95 -15.60
N HIS A 951 -2.51 -3.12 -15.22
CA HIS A 951 -1.14 -3.56 -15.50
C HIS A 951 -1.16 -4.87 -16.29
N MET A 952 -0.37 -4.94 -17.36
CA MET A 952 -0.09 -6.16 -18.10
C MET A 952 1.09 -6.89 -17.45
N ASP A 953 0.93 -8.19 -17.23
CA ASP A 953 2.04 -8.99 -16.72
C ASP A 953 3.19 -9.01 -17.75
N PRO A 954 4.45 -9.09 -17.29
CA PRO A 954 5.59 -9.28 -18.19
C PRO A 954 5.39 -10.47 -19.12
N ILE A 955 5.78 -10.31 -20.38
CA ILE A 955 5.72 -11.39 -21.38
C ILE A 955 7.14 -11.93 -21.52
N HIS A 956 7.35 -13.22 -21.27
CA HIS A 956 8.63 -13.91 -21.43
C HIS A 956 8.56 -15.00 -22.51
N THR A 957 7.37 -15.50 -22.81
CA THR A 957 7.14 -16.58 -23.76
C THR A 957 6.03 -16.25 -24.75
N ARG A 958 6.01 -16.96 -25.88
CA ARG A 958 4.89 -16.91 -26.84
C ARG A 958 3.56 -17.30 -26.21
N HIS A 959 3.57 -18.29 -25.32
CA HIS A 959 2.35 -18.70 -24.63
C HIS A 959 1.76 -17.58 -23.76
N GLU A 960 2.61 -16.88 -23.02
CA GLU A 960 2.18 -15.72 -22.23
C GLU A 960 1.67 -14.57 -23.11
N LEU A 961 2.28 -14.33 -24.28
CA LEU A 961 1.76 -13.39 -25.27
C LEU A 961 0.33 -13.78 -25.71
N ARG A 962 0.11 -15.06 -26.03
CA ARG A 962 -1.21 -15.59 -26.42
C ARG A 962 -2.24 -15.43 -25.30
N GLN A 963 -1.84 -15.67 -24.04
CA GLN A 963 -2.69 -15.46 -22.85
C GLN A 963 -3.00 -13.97 -22.62
N MET A 964 -2.02 -13.09 -22.80
CA MET A 964 -2.19 -11.64 -22.73
C MET A 964 -3.21 -11.17 -23.77
N ALA A 965 -3.10 -11.63 -25.02
CA ALA A 965 -3.99 -11.24 -26.11
C ALA A 965 -5.48 -11.54 -25.86
N ILE A 966 -5.80 -12.48 -24.96
CA ILE A 966 -7.16 -12.82 -24.56
C ILE A 966 -7.53 -12.34 -23.14
N GLY A 967 -6.68 -11.54 -22.50
CA GLY A 967 -6.94 -10.86 -21.24
C GLY A 967 -6.69 -11.67 -19.96
N LEU A 968 -5.86 -12.71 -20.02
CA LEU A 968 -5.57 -13.58 -18.86
C LEU A 968 -4.32 -13.18 -18.07
N ARG A 969 -3.42 -12.39 -18.66
CA ARG A 969 -2.11 -11.98 -18.11
C ARG A 969 -2.07 -10.47 -17.82
N MET A 970 -3.01 -9.98 -17.01
CA MET A 970 -3.13 -8.57 -16.63
C MET A 970 -4.14 -8.38 -15.52
N GLN A 971 -4.17 -7.18 -14.94
CA GLN A 971 -5.20 -6.75 -13.99
C GLN A 971 -5.79 -5.43 -14.46
N ALA A 972 -7.09 -5.27 -14.33
CA ALA A 972 -7.79 -4.07 -14.75
C ALA A 972 -8.83 -3.63 -13.73
N THR A 973 -9.15 -2.34 -13.75
CA THR A 973 -10.28 -1.78 -13.00
C THR A 973 -11.50 -1.69 -13.92
N PRO A 974 -12.73 -1.75 -13.38
CA PRO A 974 -13.94 -1.39 -14.12
C PRO A 974 -13.84 -0.02 -14.80
N LEU A 975 -13.26 0.98 -14.13
CA LEU A 975 -13.03 2.28 -14.77
C LEU A 975 -12.20 2.15 -16.05
N GLN A 976 -11.07 1.43 -16.01
CA GLN A 976 -10.21 1.26 -17.19
C GLN A 976 -10.95 0.58 -18.36
N MET A 977 -11.73 -0.47 -18.08
CA MET A 977 -12.47 -1.18 -19.13
C MET A 977 -13.66 -0.36 -19.67
N ALA A 978 -14.31 0.44 -18.82
CA ALA A 978 -15.32 1.39 -19.24
C ALA A 978 -14.71 2.46 -20.17
N LEU A 979 -13.51 2.97 -19.86
CA LEU A 979 -12.78 3.92 -20.71
C LEU A 979 -12.35 3.31 -22.06
N ALA A 980 -11.91 2.05 -22.07
CA ALA A 980 -11.63 1.35 -23.33
C ALA A 980 -12.88 1.27 -24.23
N SER A 981 -14.05 0.99 -23.63
CA SER A 981 -15.32 0.93 -24.34
C SER A 981 -15.80 2.32 -24.78
N ALA A 982 -15.65 3.33 -23.91
CA ALA A 982 -15.93 4.72 -24.21
C ALA A 982 -15.09 5.21 -25.40
N ALA A 983 -13.82 4.85 -25.44
CA ALA A 983 -12.91 5.27 -26.49
C ALA A 983 -13.28 4.68 -27.86
N VAL A 984 -13.65 3.40 -27.90
CA VAL A 984 -14.17 2.77 -29.13
C VAL A 984 -15.49 3.40 -29.57
N GLY A 985 -16.42 3.64 -28.64
CA GLY A 985 -17.70 4.28 -28.93
C GLY A 985 -17.54 5.70 -29.47
N GLN A 986 -16.73 6.52 -28.79
CA GLN A 986 -16.52 7.93 -29.14
C GLN A 986 -15.50 8.15 -30.27
N GLY A 987 -14.61 7.20 -30.51
CA GLY A 987 -13.52 7.32 -31.48
C GLY A 987 -12.38 8.23 -31.05
N ARG A 988 -12.22 8.42 -29.74
CA ARG A 988 -11.11 9.15 -29.10
C ARG A 988 -10.92 8.66 -27.67
N VAL A 989 -9.73 8.82 -27.13
CA VAL A 989 -9.45 8.58 -25.70
C VAL A 989 -10.35 9.49 -24.86
N VAL A 990 -10.86 8.96 -23.74
CA VAL A 990 -11.70 9.69 -22.79
C VAL A 990 -10.89 9.89 -21.51
N VAL A 991 -10.83 11.11 -20.99
CA VAL A 991 -10.11 11.44 -19.75
C VAL A 991 -11.12 11.43 -18.60
N PRO A 992 -11.03 10.49 -17.65
CA PRO A 992 -12.01 10.38 -16.56
C PRO A 992 -11.84 11.52 -15.54
N ARG A 993 -12.94 11.92 -14.90
CA ARG A 993 -12.90 12.79 -13.73
C ARG A 993 -14.01 12.45 -12.74
N LEU A 994 -13.70 12.64 -11.46
CA LEU A 994 -14.61 12.48 -10.33
C LEU A 994 -14.85 13.80 -9.61
N LEU A 995 -13.81 14.64 -9.51
CA LEU A 995 -13.92 16.00 -8.98
C LEU A 995 -14.38 16.92 -10.12
N LEU A 996 -15.60 17.43 -10.01
CA LEU A 996 -16.24 18.30 -11.01
C LEU A 996 -15.94 19.77 -10.74
N GLN A 997 -15.94 20.17 -9.47
CA GLN A 997 -15.68 21.53 -9.03
C GLN A 997 -14.94 21.53 -7.68
N LEU A 998 -14.05 22.48 -7.46
CA LEU A 998 -13.38 22.74 -6.18
C LEU A 998 -13.31 24.25 -5.92
N ASP A 999 -13.88 24.71 -4.81
CA ASP A 999 -13.89 26.12 -4.39
C ASP A 999 -14.36 27.08 -5.49
N GLY A 1000 -15.42 26.68 -6.20
CA GLY A 1000 -16.00 27.43 -7.32
C GLY A 1000 -15.25 27.33 -8.64
N LYS A 1001 -14.12 26.61 -8.70
CA LYS A 1001 -13.38 26.34 -9.95
C LYS A 1001 -13.88 25.05 -10.60
N GLU A 1002 -14.24 25.13 -11.87
CA GLU A 1002 -14.68 23.98 -12.68
C GLU A 1002 -13.51 23.13 -13.16
N ALA A 1003 -13.70 21.82 -13.18
CA ALA A 1003 -12.75 20.87 -13.72
C ALA A 1003 -12.53 21.09 -15.22
N HIS A 1004 -11.31 20.84 -15.68
CA HIS A 1004 -10.98 20.89 -17.09
C HIS A 1004 -11.74 19.79 -17.86
N ASN A 1005 -12.16 20.12 -19.07
CA ASN A 1005 -12.75 19.16 -20.00
C ASN A 1005 -11.84 19.09 -21.24
N GLU A 1006 -10.79 18.28 -21.15
CA GLU A 1006 -9.84 18.08 -22.24
C GLU A 1006 -10.30 16.96 -23.16
N ALA A 1007 -10.40 17.26 -24.46
CA ALA A 1007 -10.69 16.24 -25.45
C ALA A 1007 -9.46 15.34 -25.62
N GLY A 1008 -9.60 14.05 -25.30
CA GLY A 1008 -8.52 13.09 -25.49
C GLY A 1008 -8.20 12.82 -26.96
N ALA A 1009 -7.05 12.17 -27.19
CA ALA A 1009 -6.51 11.91 -28.52
C ALA A 1009 -7.45 11.10 -29.40
N ARG A 1010 -7.58 11.48 -30.69
CA ARG A 1010 -8.40 10.74 -31.65
C ARG A 1010 -7.82 9.34 -31.89
N LEU A 1011 -8.71 8.36 -32.00
CA LEU A 1011 -8.36 7.02 -32.45
C LEU A 1011 -8.25 7.02 -33.98
N GLU A 1012 -7.02 6.91 -34.49
CA GLU A 1012 -6.71 6.97 -35.94
C GLU A 1012 -6.88 5.64 -36.70
N MET A 1013 -7.29 4.57 -36.00
CA MET A 1013 -7.52 3.26 -36.59
C MET A 1013 -9.00 3.05 -36.92
N ARG A 1014 -9.32 2.03 -37.73
CA ARG A 1014 -10.71 1.64 -38.01
C ARG A 1014 -11.39 1.14 -36.74
N LEU A 1015 -12.61 1.59 -36.53
CA LEU A 1015 -13.43 1.21 -35.36
C LEU A 1015 -14.71 0.48 -35.77
N ASP A 1016 -15.10 0.55 -37.04
CA ASP A 1016 -16.35 -0.01 -37.55
C ASP A 1016 -16.42 -1.53 -37.35
N ARG A 1017 -15.32 -2.27 -37.59
CA ARG A 1017 -15.26 -3.73 -37.36
C ARG A 1017 -15.36 -4.09 -35.87
N ILE A 1018 -14.73 -3.29 -34.99
CA ILE A 1018 -14.78 -3.47 -33.53
C ILE A 1018 -16.22 -3.22 -33.04
N ARG A 1019 -16.82 -2.10 -33.47
CA ARG A 1019 -18.21 -1.74 -33.14
C ARG A 1019 -19.20 -2.78 -33.64
N ALA A 1020 -19.05 -3.28 -34.86
CA ALA A 1020 -19.86 -4.36 -35.41
C ALA A 1020 -19.75 -5.66 -34.57
N GLY A 1021 -18.53 -6.01 -34.14
CA GLY A 1021 -18.29 -7.15 -33.27
C GLY A 1021 -18.96 -6.99 -31.89
N MET A 1022 -18.78 -5.85 -31.24
CA MET A 1022 -19.41 -5.55 -29.94
C MET A 1022 -20.94 -5.45 -30.03
N LYS A 1023 -21.47 -5.05 -31.19
CA LYS A 1023 -22.91 -5.12 -31.47
C LYS A 1023 -23.39 -6.56 -31.53
N GLY A 1024 -22.69 -7.40 -32.31
CA GLY A 1024 -23.01 -8.81 -32.46
C GLY A 1024 -23.05 -9.56 -31.12
N VAL A 1025 -22.18 -9.22 -30.16
CA VAL A 1025 -22.18 -9.80 -28.80
C VAL A 1025 -23.54 -9.67 -28.10
N VAL A 1026 -24.16 -8.49 -28.21
CA VAL A 1026 -25.43 -8.16 -27.54
C VAL A 1026 -26.63 -8.66 -28.37
N GLU A 1027 -26.51 -8.69 -29.69
CA GLU A 1027 -27.62 -9.10 -30.56
C GLU A 1027 -27.83 -10.61 -30.59
N ARG A 1028 -26.74 -11.35 -30.82
CA ARG A 1028 -26.74 -12.78 -31.18
C ARG A 1028 -25.60 -13.58 -30.53
N GLY A 1029 -24.68 -12.90 -29.84
CA GLY A 1029 -23.50 -13.50 -29.24
C GLY A 1029 -23.66 -13.77 -27.74
N THR A 1030 -22.53 -13.72 -27.04
CA THR A 1030 -22.41 -14.16 -25.64
C THR A 1030 -23.25 -13.39 -24.61
N ALA A 1031 -23.75 -12.19 -24.92
CA ALA A 1031 -24.61 -11.40 -24.02
C ALA A 1031 -26.08 -11.36 -24.48
N ALA A 1032 -26.44 -12.05 -25.56
CA ALA A 1032 -27.76 -11.91 -26.17
C ALA A 1032 -28.91 -12.25 -25.21
N THR A 1033 -28.75 -13.29 -24.39
CA THR A 1033 -29.75 -13.71 -23.41
C THR A 1033 -29.97 -12.65 -22.32
N ALA A 1034 -28.90 -12.03 -21.80
CA ALA A 1034 -29.01 -11.03 -20.73
C ALA A 1034 -29.80 -9.78 -21.17
N PHE A 1035 -29.75 -9.44 -22.45
CA PHE A 1035 -30.44 -8.28 -23.03
C PHE A 1035 -31.63 -8.67 -23.92
N GLY A 1036 -32.16 -9.88 -23.77
CA GLY A 1036 -33.29 -10.39 -24.56
C GLY A 1036 -34.68 -10.05 -23.99
N GLY A 1037 -34.76 -9.55 -22.76
CA GLY A 1037 -36.04 -9.25 -22.09
C GLY A 1037 -36.77 -8.04 -22.67
N ALA A 1038 -38.12 -8.04 -22.56
CA ALA A 1038 -38.98 -7.01 -23.15
C ALA A 1038 -38.64 -5.57 -22.71
N ALA A 1039 -38.24 -5.38 -21.45
CA ALA A 1039 -37.85 -4.07 -20.91
C ALA A 1039 -36.60 -3.47 -21.59
N LEU A 1040 -35.80 -4.29 -22.27
CA LEU A 1040 -34.54 -3.90 -22.90
C LEU A 1040 -34.64 -3.84 -24.42
N THR A 1041 -35.77 -4.24 -25.02
CA THR A 1041 -35.98 -4.29 -26.47
C THR A 1041 -35.74 -2.92 -27.13
N THR A 1042 -36.16 -1.83 -26.49
CA THR A 1042 -35.98 -0.46 -27.00
C THR A 1042 -34.55 0.05 -26.82
N LEU A 1043 -33.79 -0.48 -25.86
CA LEU A 1043 -32.39 -0.10 -25.60
C LEU A 1043 -31.41 -0.88 -26.44
N LYS A 1044 -31.75 -2.13 -26.78
CA LYS A 1044 -30.89 -3.07 -27.51
C LYS A 1044 -30.32 -2.49 -28.81
N PRO A 1045 -31.04 -1.69 -29.64
CA PRO A 1045 -30.47 -1.04 -30.83
C PRO A 1045 -29.32 -0.08 -30.55
N GLY A 1046 -29.32 0.63 -29.41
CA GLY A 1046 -28.26 1.54 -29.01
C GLY A 1046 -27.16 0.89 -28.16
N LEU A 1047 -27.31 -0.37 -27.77
CA LEU A 1047 -26.39 -1.07 -26.87
C LEU A 1047 -25.30 -1.83 -27.62
N TYR A 1048 -24.06 -1.68 -27.15
CA TYR A 1048 -22.86 -2.38 -27.62
C TYR A 1048 -22.11 -2.93 -26.41
N GLY A 1049 -21.50 -4.12 -26.52
CA GLY A 1049 -20.73 -4.64 -25.40
C GLY A 1049 -19.87 -5.85 -25.69
N LYS A 1050 -19.13 -6.27 -24.66
CA LYS A 1050 -18.26 -7.43 -24.67
C LYS A 1050 -18.31 -8.11 -23.31
N THR A 1051 -18.48 -9.43 -23.30
CA THR A 1051 -18.34 -10.28 -22.11
C THR A 1051 -16.88 -10.70 -21.90
N GLY A 1052 -16.53 -11.02 -20.67
CA GLY A 1052 -15.24 -11.62 -20.31
C GLY A 1052 -15.41 -12.67 -19.22
N THR A 1053 -14.58 -13.71 -19.29
CA THR A 1053 -14.39 -14.68 -18.22
C THR A 1053 -12.90 -14.96 -18.13
N ALA A 1054 -12.32 -14.78 -16.95
CA ALA A 1054 -10.97 -15.20 -16.61
C ALA A 1054 -11.06 -16.36 -15.60
N PRO A 1055 -10.72 -17.60 -15.99
CA PRO A 1055 -10.78 -18.73 -15.06
C PRO A 1055 -9.73 -18.55 -13.95
N VAL A 1056 -10.10 -18.87 -12.72
CA VAL A 1056 -9.17 -18.89 -11.58
C VAL A 1056 -9.08 -20.30 -10.98
N SER A 1057 -10.14 -21.09 -11.06
CA SER A 1057 -10.17 -22.52 -10.78
C SER A 1057 -10.98 -23.26 -11.86
N GLU A 1058 -11.11 -24.59 -11.74
CA GLU A 1058 -11.98 -25.36 -12.65
C GLU A 1058 -13.46 -24.97 -12.56
N GLN A 1059 -13.91 -24.51 -11.38
CA GLN A 1059 -15.32 -24.25 -11.09
C GLN A 1059 -15.67 -22.77 -11.02
N GLU A 1060 -14.68 -21.88 -10.90
CA GLU A 1060 -14.91 -20.45 -10.70
C GLU A 1060 -13.97 -19.57 -11.53
N GLY A 1061 -14.49 -18.39 -11.90
CA GLY A 1061 -13.71 -17.36 -12.58
C GLY A 1061 -14.15 -15.94 -12.22
N THR A 1062 -13.41 -14.99 -12.75
CA THR A 1062 -13.76 -13.57 -12.72
C THR A 1062 -14.49 -13.23 -14.01
N VAL A 1063 -15.72 -12.74 -13.88
CA VAL A 1063 -16.62 -12.47 -15.00
C VAL A 1063 -16.82 -10.97 -15.18
N TRP A 1064 -16.92 -10.56 -16.44
CA TRP A 1064 -16.95 -9.16 -16.84
C TRP A 1064 -17.99 -8.91 -17.92
N PHE A 1065 -18.52 -7.68 -17.94
CA PHE A 1065 -19.24 -7.11 -19.06
C PHE A 1065 -18.86 -5.64 -19.21
N THR A 1066 -18.51 -5.20 -20.42
CA THR A 1066 -18.11 -3.82 -20.70
C THR A 1066 -18.74 -3.35 -22.01
N GLY A 1067 -19.02 -2.06 -22.14
CA GLY A 1067 -19.66 -1.54 -23.35
C GLY A 1067 -20.09 -0.09 -23.27
N TRP A 1068 -20.98 0.30 -24.18
CA TRP A 1068 -21.60 1.61 -24.18
C TRP A 1068 -23.05 1.57 -24.70
N LEU A 1069 -23.77 2.64 -24.39
CA LEU A 1069 -25.13 2.92 -24.84
C LEU A 1069 -25.15 4.25 -25.61
N GLU A 1070 -25.64 4.22 -26.85
CA GLU A 1070 -25.74 5.40 -27.71
C GLU A 1070 -26.71 6.46 -27.16
N PRO A 1071 -26.48 7.76 -27.47
CA PRO A 1071 -27.42 8.85 -27.17
C PRO A 1071 -28.87 8.54 -27.58
N GLY A 1072 -29.83 9.00 -26.79
CA GLY A 1072 -31.25 8.87 -27.07
C GLY A 1072 -31.83 7.47 -26.82
N SER A 1073 -31.01 6.51 -26.38
CA SER A 1073 -31.51 5.17 -26.02
C SER A 1073 -32.35 5.22 -24.75
N LEU A 1074 -31.91 5.98 -23.74
CA LEU A 1074 -32.68 6.24 -22.53
C LEU A 1074 -33.35 7.63 -22.61
N PRO A 1075 -34.53 7.82 -22.00
CA PRO A 1075 -35.15 9.14 -21.90
C PRO A 1075 -34.21 10.14 -21.22
N LYS A 1076 -34.05 11.33 -21.81
CA LYS A 1076 -33.17 12.43 -21.32
C LYS A 1076 -31.67 12.11 -21.32
N GLN A 1077 -31.26 10.93 -21.76
CA GLN A 1077 -29.84 10.59 -21.96
C GLN A 1077 -29.38 11.14 -23.31
N GLN A 1078 -28.81 12.35 -23.28
CA GLN A 1078 -28.35 13.04 -24.48
C GLN A 1078 -26.94 12.66 -24.93
N ARG A 1079 -26.19 11.93 -24.09
CA ARG A 1079 -24.76 11.63 -24.31
C ARG A 1079 -24.48 10.17 -24.12
N ARG A 1080 -23.49 9.65 -24.84
CA ARG A 1080 -23.11 8.23 -24.78
C ARG A 1080 -22.71 7.85 -23.36
N LEU A 1081 -23.29 6.78 -22.83
CA LEU A 1081 -22.90 6.21 -21.54
C LEU A 1081 -21.98 5.02 -21.78
N ALA A 1082 -20.81 4.99 -21.16
CA ALA A 1082 -19.94 3.83 -21.13
C ALA A 1082 -19.96 3.17 -19.75
N PHE A 1083 -19.78 1.86 -19.72
CA PHE A 1083 -19.89 1.10 -18.48
C PHE A 1083 -18.98 -0.12 -18.49
N ALA A 1084 -18.65 -0.58 -17.29
CA ALA A 1084 -18.07 -1.90 -17.07
C ALA A 1084 -18.53 -2.45 -15.71
N VAL A 1085 -18.69 -3.77 -15.66
CA VAL A 1085 -19.06 -4.53 -14.47
C VAL A 1085 -18.13 -5.72 -14.36
N PHE A 1086 -17.69 -6.03 -13.15
CA PHE A 1086 -17.04 -7.29 -12.85
C PHE A 1086 -17.55 -7.94 -11.57
N VAL A 1087 -17.45 -9.26 -11.53
CA VAL A 1087 -17.69 -10.09 -10.35
C VAL A 1087 -16.65 -11.20 -10.30
N SER A 1088 -15.95 -11.35 -9.19
CA SER A 1088 -15.00 -12.46 -8.96
C SER A 1088 -15.69 -13.67 -8.32
N HIS A 1089 -15.02 -14.82 -8.31
CA HIS A 1089 -15.54 -16.07 -7.71
C HIS A 1089 -16.93 -16.43 -8.26
N SER A 1090 -17.13 -16.24 -9.56
CA SER A 1090 -18.38 -16.53 -10.25
C SER A 1090 -18.35 -17.96 -10.80
N PRO A 1091 -19.39 -18.78 -10.56
CA PRO A 1091 -19.51 -20.10 -11.17
C PRO A 1091 -20.01 -20.07 -12.62
N GLY A 1092 -20.49 -18.91 -13.10
CA GLY A 1092 -21.00 -18.71 -14.46
C GLY A 1092 -20.05 -17.90 -15.35
N SER A 1093 -20.52 -17.56 -16.55
CA SER A 1093 -19.81 -16.71 -17.50
C SER A 1093 -20.17 -15.21 -17.40
N GLY A 1094 -19.41 -14.35 -18.09
CA GLY A 1094 -19.73 -12.92 -18.23
C GLY A 1094 -21.14 -12.62 -18.73
N GLY A 1095 -21.69 -13.48 -19.61
CA GLY A 1095 -23.06 -13.35 -20.11
C GLY A 1095 -24.14 -13.78 -19.13
N GLU A 1096 -23.82 -14.66 -18.18
CA GLU A 1096 -24.76 -15.25 -17.22
C GLU A 1096 -24.79 -14.52 -15.87
N HIS A 1097 -23.76 -13.74 -15.54
CA HIS A 1097 -23.64 -13.10 -14.23
C HIS A 1097 -23.29 -11.60 -14.30
N ALA A 1098 -22.25 -11.18 -15.04
CA ALA A 1098 -21.89 -9.76 -15.12
C ALA A 1098 -22.85 -8.93 -16.00
N ALA A 1099 -23.23 -9.43 -17.18
CA ALA A 1099 -24.15 -8.74 -18.08
C ALA A 1099 -25.56 -8.53 -17.46
N PRO A 1100 -26.14 -9.49 -16.72
CA PRO A 1100 -27.40 -9.29 -15.99
C PRO A 1100 -27.40 -8.15 -14.97
N VAL A 1101 -26.26 -7.86 -14.31
CA VAL A 1101 -26.15 -6.71 -13.39
C VAL A 1101 -26.44 -5.41 -14.14
N LEU A 1102 -25.80 -5.20 -15.29
CA LEU A 1102 -26.06 -4.01 -16.11
C LEU A 1102 -27.48 -4.02 -16.70
N ALA A 1103 -27.95 -5.18 -17.17
CA ALA A 1103 -29.29 -5.33 -17.72
C ALA A 1103 -30.37 -4.86 -16.72
N ALA A 1104 -30.23 -5.22 -15.44
CA ALA A 1104 -31.12 -4.78 -14.37
C ALA A 1104 -31.06 -3.26 -14.13
N ILE A 1105 -29.88 -2.64 -14.20
CA ILE A 1105 -29.74 -1.18 -14.09
C ILE A 1105 -30.43 -0.49 -15.26
N LEU A 1106 -30.14 -0.90 -16.50
CA LEU A 1106 -30.73 -0.29 -17.70
C LEU A 1106 -32.25 -0.45 -17.74
N ALA A 1107 -32.77 -1.62 -17.35
CA ALA A 1107 -34.21 -1.86 -17.25
C ALA A 1107 -34.87 -0.96 -16.18
N SER A 1108 -34.22 -0.79 -15.02
CA SER A 1108 -34.71 0.09 -13.96
C SER A 1108 -34.75 1.55 -14.41
N LEU A 1109 -33.73 2.02 -15.14
CA LEU A 1109 -33.68 3.39 -15.68
C LEU A 1109 -34.73 3.63 -16.78
N ALA A 1110 -35.03 2.61 -17.59
CA ALA A 1110 -36.12 2.68 -18.56
C ALA A 1110 -37.50 2.78 -17.87
N ASN A 1111 -37.72 2.01 -16.80
CA ASN A 1111 -39.03 1.90 -16.13
C ASN A 1111 -39.38 3.07 -15.19
N GLN A 1112 -38.41 3.65 -14.47
CA GLN A 1112 -38.63 4.79 -13.56
C GLN A 1112 -39.28 6.02 -14.23
N ASN A 1113 -39.30 6.03 -15.57
CA ASN A 1113 -39.85 7.13 -16.35
C ASN A 1113 -41.23 6.83 -16.97
N VAL A 1114 -41.70 5.58 -16.97
CA VAL A 1114 -43.09 5.25 -17.37
C VAL A 1114 -44.07 5.70 -16.28
N GLU A 1115 -43.75 5.46 -15.00
CA GLU A 1115 -44.56 5.89 -13.86
C GLU A 1115 -44.62 7.43 -13.70
N LYS A 1116 -43.59 8.16 -14.14
CA LYS A 1116 -43.59 9.64 -14.16
C LYS A 1116 -44.33 10.25 -15.36
N ARG A 1117 -44.70 9.47 -16.38
CA ARG A 1117 -45.59 9.90 -17.48
C ARG A 1117 -47.07 9.71 -17.17
N GLY A 1118 -47.40 8.92 -16.14
CA GLY A 1118 -48.76 8.68 -15.66
C GLY A 1118 -49.15 9.47 -14.41
N LYS A 1119 -48.35 10.46 -14.00
CA LYS A 1119 -48.65 11.39 -12.90
C LYS A 1119 -48.67 12.82 -13.39
#